data_AF-A0A7C8NF04-F1
#
_entry.id   AF-A0A7C8NF04-F1
#
_cell.length_a   1.000
_cell.length_b   1.000
_cell.length_c   1.000
_cell.angle_alpha   90.00
_cell.angle_beta   90.00
_cell.angle_gamma   90.00
#
_symmetry.space_group_name_H-M   'P 1'
#
loop_
_entity.id
_entity.type
_entity.pdbx_description
1 polymer ?
#
loop_
_entity_poly.entity_id
_entity_poly.type
_entity_poly.pdbx_seq_one_letter_code
_entity_poly.pdbx_strand_id
1 'polypeptide(L)'
;MLEKEGETNDKRDTPGGKAGENPSKLVEFSHSDYTVGWVCALPKEQTAATAMLDEIHSDLPKPPDDDNVYTLGVVNKHKVAIACLPKGTDGNNAAARVATAMVRTFPSIKFGLMVGIGGGNPVNDVRLGDVVVSTPTGEYPGVIQWDFGKVEEGGGFKRIGSLNNLPSALRAALGKLKNHLAKRWPRLVSKYIKSDSHVDPLLLPLNDKKPESSDNSIWLVIFLLLHKAVVFTGTTANCNYGLIASGNSVIKSAEHRDMLNERFGGKLLYVEMEAAGLMNDFPCLVIRGICDYADSSKNGVWQEHAAAVAAAFAKELLSVVQVLEVDAMPTLRKIEHQLEEVSKCIKGLRTGKWLLNSTEYQYWLATEKQTLFCPGIPGAGKTVLTSTIIGDLYSRFREKSDVGIAYIYCSFSRADTKEQKVDQLLSSIIKQLSQNWGALPEVIKELRKTHEKERSEPSLAELSETLRSIVALYARVFIAIDALDECGGMSWARILEEMFDLQTEHSINLIMTSRFIPDIVKKFEDFPSLEIRARNEDIENYLGGCFDGSQTELEFSSVILGNQNIREETKRVITDFADGMFLLAQLYVRTFEGKVTVKHVKIALKEIQERQQVSTETEFSQVAKNALQWIVYSRRPLAVLELQHALGIEVGEDEMNHENIPNFEDVVSICAGLVVVDKERDIVRRQTRQ
;
A
#
# COMPACT_ATOMS: atom_id res chain seq x y z
N MET A 1 30.04 37.91 -57.74
CA MET A 1 30.10 36.64 -58.48
C MET A 1 28.70 36.06 -58.39
N LEU A 2 27.75 36.40 -59.29
CA LEU A 2 27.61 35.95 -60.69
C LEU A 2 27.69 34.41 -60.74
N GLU A 3 26.72 33.63 -61.21
CA GLU A 3 25.59 33.77 -62.15
C GLU A 3 24.66 32.53 -61.95
N LYS A 4 23.30 32.64 -61.97
CA LYS A 4 22.36 32.41 -63.11
C LYS A 4 22.41 30.97 -63.68
N GLU A 5 21.34 30.23 -63.97
CA GLU A 5 20.04 30.45 -64.64
C GLU A 5 19.19 29.15 -64.43
N GLY A 6 17.87 29.05 -64.58
CA GLY A 6 16.89 29.96 -65.16
C GLY A 6 15.45 29.41 -64.99
N GLU A 7 14.50 30.35 -65.11
CA GLU A 7 13.05 30.14 -65.17
C GLU A 7 12.59 29.72 -66.57
N THR A 8 11.41 29.08 -66.68
CA THR A 8 10.42 29.45 -67.73
C THR A 8 8.97 29.16 -67.31
N ASN A 9 8.21 30.26 -67.16
CA ASN A 9 6.82 30.57 -67.56
C ASN A 9 5.68 29.55 -67.33
N ASP A 10 4.68 29.86 -66.49
CA ASP A 10 3.54 30.80 -66.68
C ASP A 10 2.40 30.21 -67.54
N LYS A 11 1.26 29.91 -66.90
CA LYS A 11 -0.07 30.46 -67.25
C LYS A 11 -1.21 29.96 -66.35
N ARG A 12 -1.90 30.96 -65.79
CA ARG A 12 -3.28 31.08 -65.28
C ARG A 12 -4.25 29.92 -65.58
N ASP A 13 -5.01 29.52 -64.55
CA ASP A 13 -6.48 29.61 -64.51
C ASP A 13 -7.02 29.24 -63.11
N THR A 14 -7.70 30.18 -62.44
CA THR A 14 -8.66 29.94 -61.34
C THR A 14 -10.06 29.74 -61.97
N PRO A 15 -11.00 28.91 -61.44
CA PRO A 15 -11.56 29.14 -60.10
C PRO A 15 -12.17 27.92 -59.35
N GLY A 16 -12.37 28.05 -58.03
CA GLY A 16 -13.49 27.39 -57.35
C GLY A 16 -13.21 26.70 -56.01
N GLY A 17 -13.39 27.46 -54.92
CA GLY A 17 -14.06 27.03 -53.69
C GLY A 17 -13.61 25.75 -52.96
N LYS A 18 -13.05 25.92 -51.75
CA LYS A 18 -13.79 25.83 -50.47
C LYS A 18 -12.82 26.09 -49.32
N ALA A 19 -13.33 26.74 -48.28
CA ALA A 19 -12.62 27.12 -47.07
C ALA A 19 -11.83 25.92 -46.51
N GLY A 20 -10.50 26.06 -46.46
CA GLY A 20 -9.63 25.13 -45.78
C GLY A 20 -9.84 25.25 -44.28
N GLU A 21 -10.31 24.16 -43.68
CA GLU A 21 -10.25 23.91 -42.25
C GLU A 21 -8.83 24.12 -41.74
N ASN A 22 -8.70 24.81 -40.61
CA ASN A 22 -7.45 24.96 -39.89
C ASN A 22 -6.80 23.58 -39.67
N PRO A 23 -5.49 23.41 -39.94
CA PRO A 23 -4.80 22.19 -39.55
C PRO A 23 -4.86 22.04 -38.04
N SER A 24 -5.31 20.87 -37.59
CA SER A 24 -5.39 20.45 -36.20
C SER A 24 -4.11 20.83 -35.46
N LYS A 25 -4.26 21.62 -34.38
CA LYS A 25 -3.21 21.79 -33.38
C LYS A 25 -2.79 20.39 -32.93
N LEU A 26 -1.53 20.00 -33.18
CA LEU A 26 -0.92 18.84 -32.52
C LEU A 26 -1.04 19.07 -31.02
N VAL A 27 -1.89 18.29 -30.35
CA VAL A 27 -2.04 18.35 -28.90
C VAL A 27 -0.79 17.70 -28.33
N GLU A 28 0.08 18.52 -27.74
CA GLU A 28 1.29 18.05 -27.09
C GLU A 28 0.91 17.44 -25.74
N PHE A 29 1.09 16.13 -25.59
CA PHE A 29 0.80 15.40 -24.36
C PHE A 29 1.98 15.47 -23.39
N SER A 30 1.68 15.41 -22.09
CA SER A 30 2.67 15.38 -21.01
C SER A 30 2.54 14.11 -20.19
N HIS A 31 3.56 13.79 -19.39
CA HIS A 31 3.49 12.64 -18.46
C HIS A 31 2.34 12.74 -17.44
N SER A 32 1.87 13.95 -17.14
CA SER A 32 0.78 14.16 -16.18
C SER A 32 -0.61 13.94 -16.79
N ASP A 33 -0.70 13.67 -18.09
CA ASP A 33 -1.97 13.41 -18.76
C ASP A 33 -2.46 11.97 -18.57
N TYR A 34 -1.59 11.03 -18.22
CA TYR A 34 -1.92 9.61 -18.16
C TYR A 34 -2.37 9.22 -16.75
N THR A 35 -3.57 8.65 -16.65
CA THR A 35 -4.23 8.34 -15.37
C THR A 35 -4.35 6.85 -15.09
N VAL A 36 -4.09 6.00 -16.09
CA VAL A 36 -4.16 4.54 -15.98
C VAL A 36 -2.83 3.92 -16.38
N GLY A 37 -2.26 3.10 -15.51
CA GLY A 37 -1.12 2.26 -15.84
C GLY A 37 -1.57 0.87 -16.27
N TRP A 38 -0.95 0.32 -17.32
CA TRP A 38 -1.23 -1.04 -17.80
C TRP A 38 0.09 -1.81 -17.89
N VAL A 39 0.23 -2.83 -17.07
CA VAL A 39 1.45 -3.65 -16.97
C VAL A 39 1.21 -5.02 -17.61
N CYS A 40 2.16 -5.44 -18.43
CA CYS A 40 2.20 -6.75 -19.10
C CYS A 40 3.52 -7.47 -18.75
N ALA A 41 3.48 -8.79 -18.57
CA ALA A 41 4.67 -9.60 -18.33
C ALA A 41 5.39 -9.95 -19.64
N LEU A 42 4.64 -10.29 -20.69
CA LEU A 42 5.19 -10.80 -21.94
C LEU A 42 4.94 -9.87 -23.14
N PRO A 43 5.86 -9.84 -24.13
CA PRO A 43 5.68 -9.01 -25.33
C PRO A 43 4.37 -9.27 -26.07
N LYS A 44 3.88 -10.51 -26.11
CA LYS A 44 2.58 -10.86 -26.73
C LYS A 44 1.38 -10.24 -26.01
N GLU A 45 1.48 -10.08 -24.69
CA GLU A 45 0.47 -9.40 -23.88
C GLU A 45 0.51 -7.89 -24.16
N GLN A 46 1.71 -7.31 -24.27
CA GLN A 46 1.86 -5.91 -24.66
C GLN A 46 1.34 -5.64 -26.07
N THR A 47 1.57 -6.55 -27.03
CA THR A 47 1.00 -6.46 -28.38
C THR A 47 -0.53 -6.43 -28.33
N ALA A 48 -1.13 -7.34 -27.57
CA ALA A 48 -2.58 -7.38 -27.38
C ALA A 48 -3.11 -6.10 -26.71
N ALA A 49 -2.42 -5.59 -25.68
CA ALA A 49 -2.77 -4.34 -25.01
C ALA A 49 -2.66 -3.12 -25.96
N THR A 50 -1.61 -3.05 -26.76
CA THR A 50 -1.39 -1.98 -27.74
C THR A 50 -2.50 -1.97 -28.80
N ALA A 51 -2.95 -3.16 -29.24
CA ALA A 51 -4.07 -3.28 -30.17
C ALA A 51 -5.42 -2.82 -29.60
N MET A 52 -5.53 -2.63 -28.27
CA MET A 52 -6.73 -2.11 -27.62
C MET A 52 -6.78 -0.58 -27.57
N LEU A 53 -5.69 0.12 -27.90
CA LEU A 53 -5.68 1.57 -28.00
C LEU A 53 -6.59 2.05 -29.14
N ASP A 54 -7.48 2.98 -28.85
CA ASP A 54 -8.29 3.69 -29.86
C ASP A 54 -7.44 4.74 -30.59
N GLU A 55 -6.49 5.36 -29.86
CA GLU A 55 -5.52 6.32 -30.38
C GLU A 55 -4.14 6.03 -29.76
N ILE A 56 -3.08 6.06 -30.57
CA ILE A 56 -1.69 5.92 -30.11
C ILE A 56 -1.05 7.31 -30.10
N HIS A 57 -0.45 7.68 -28.98
CA HIS A 57 0.25 8.95 -28.80
C HIS A 57 1.75 8.80 -29.13
N SER A 58 2.41 9.90 -29.45
CA SER A 58 3.87 9.94 -29.61
C SER A 58 4.60 9.68 -28.30
N ASP A 59 5.79 9.11 -28.38
CA ASP A 59 6.65 8.89 -27.21
C ASP A 59 6.99 10.21 -26.52
N LEU A 60 7.09 10.15 -25.19
CA LEU A 60 7.53 11.27 -24.36
C LEU A 60 9.00 11.12 -23.96
N PRO A 61 9.70 12.22 -23.64
CA PRO A 61 11.09 12.18 -23.20
C PRO A 61 11.25 11.32 -21.93
N LYS A 62 12.07 10.28 -22.02
CA LYS A 62 12.29 9.34 -20.92
C LYS A 62 13.11 9.98 -19.80
N PRO A 63 12.68 9.89 -18.52
CA PRO A 63 13.54 10.24 -17.39
C PRO A 63 14.80 9.35 -17.36
N PRO A 64 15.97 9.89 -16.99
CA PRO A 64 17.23 9.15 -17.00
C PRO A 64 17.26 7.96 -16.02
N ASP A 65 16.44 8.01 -14.98
CA ASP A 65 16.37 6.97 -13.95
C ASP A 65 15.32 5.89 -14.23
N ASP A 66 14.58 5.99 -15.34
CA ASP A 66 13.55 5.04 -15.73
C ASP A 66 14.02 4.18 -16.90
N ASP A 67 14.10 2.87 -16.69
CA ASP A 67 14.50 1.91 -17.72
C ASP A 67 13.33 1.39 -18.56
N ASN A 68 12.08 1.65 -18.16
CA ASN A 68 10.91 1.13 -18.84
C ASN A 68 10.71 1.72 -20.24
N VAL A 69 10.08 0.94 -21.12
CA VAL A 69 9.59 1.40 -22.42
C VAL A 69 8.08 1.49 -22.36
N TYR A 70 7.53 2.65 -22.72
CA TYR A 70 6.10 2.92 -22.65
C TYR A 70 5.48 3.02 -24.03
N THR A 71 4.32 2.39 -24.18
CA THR A 71 3.39 2.68 -25.28
C THR A 71 2.25 3.53 -24.71
N LEU A 72 2.01 4.69 -25.31
CA LEU A 72 1.07 5.68 -24.81
C LEU A 72 -0.15 5.78 -25.72
N GLY A 73 -1.33 5.98 -25.14
CA GLY A 73 -2.53 6.17 -25.97
C GLY A 73 -3.81 6.37 -25.17
N VAL A 74 -4.93 6.23 -25.87
CA VAL A 74 -6.29 6.31 -25.30
C VAL A 74 -6.98 4.96 -25.43
N VAL A 75 -7.64 4.54 -24.34
CA VAL A 75 -8.64 3.46 -24.38
C VAL A 75 -9.96 4.04 -23.88
N ASN A 76 -10.96 4.09 -24.75
CA ASN A 76 -12.23 4.79 -24.58
C ASN A 76 -12.02 6.26 -24.21
N LYS A 77 -12.13 6.60 -22.92
CA LYS A 77 -12.00 7.97 -22.39
C LYS A 77 -10.79 8.13 -21.48
N HIS A 78 -9.98 7.09 -21.33
CA HIS A 78 -8.87 7.04 -20.39
C HIS A 78 -7.55 7.08 -21.15
N LYS A 79 -6.63 7.93 -20.71
CA LYS A 79 -5.26 7.98 -21.22
C LYS A 79 -4.42 6.95 -20.47
N VAL A 80 -3.86 6.00 -21.20
CA VAL A 80 -3.21 4.79 -20.68
C VAL A 80 -1.73 4.79 -21.01
N ALA A 81 -0.89 4.47 -20.01
CA ALA A 81 0.52 4.17 -20.19
C ALA A 81 0.75 2.67 -20.05
N ILE A 82 1.16 2.01 -21.14
CA ILE A 82 1.40 0.57 -21.20
C ILE A 82 2.89 0.30 -21.05
N ALA A 83 3.30 -0.60 -20.16
CA ALA A 83 4.67 -1.09 -20.06
C ALA A 83 4.72 -2.61 -20.02
N CYS A 84 5.79 -3.18 -20.59
CA CYS A 84 6.09 -4.60 -20.49
C CYS A 84 7.29 -4.83 -19.57
N LEU A 85 7.27 -5.93 -18.82
CA LEU A 85 8.44 -6.37 -18.07
C LEU A 85 9.62 -6.61 -19.02
N PRO A 86 10.87 -6.32 -18.59
CA PRO A 86 12.04 -6.61 -19.40
C PRO A 86 12.11 -8.10 -19.75
N LYS A 87 12.52 -8.39 -20.99
CA LYS A 87 12.54 -9.75 -21.52
C LYS A 87 13.41 -10.65 -20.63
N GLY A 88 12.84 -11.74 -20.12
CA GLY A 88 13.53 -12.73 -19.30
C GLY A 88 13.60 -12.38 -17.82
N THR A 89 12.92 -11.32 -17.37
CA THR A 89 12.78 -10.97 -15.95
C THR A 89 11.31 -11.03 -15.54
N ASP A 90 10.73 -12.23 -15.52
CA ASP A 90 9.37 -12.48 -15.04
C ASP A 90 9.34 -12.55 -13.50
N GLY A 91 8.17 -12.44 -12.89
CA GLY A 91 8.00 -12.54 -11.44
C GLY A 91 7.75 -11.22 -10.68
N ASN A 92 7.43 -11.35 -9.39
CA ASN A 92 6.95 -10.25 -8.53
C ASN A 92 7.92 -9.05 -8.48
N ASN A 93 9.23 -9.30 -8.36
CA ASN A 93 10.23 -8.22 -8.21
C ASN A 93 10.34 -7.35 -9.46
N ALA A 94 10.25 -7.96 -10.64
CA ALA A 94 10.32 -7.24 -11.90
C ALA A 94 9.05 -6.42 -12.13
N ALA A 95 7.88 -7.00 -11.82
CA ALA A 95 6.60 -6.29 -11.86
C ALA A 95 6.62 -5.06 -10.94
N ALA A 96 7.04 -5.23 -9.67
CA ALA A 96 7.17 -4.14 -8.71
C ALA A 96 8.07 -3.01 -9.22
N ARG A 97 9.24 -3.34 -9.80
CA ARG A 97 10.18 -2.36 -10.35
C ARG A 97 9.57 -1.57 -11.51
N VAL A 98 8.91 -2.25 -12.45
CA VAL A 98 8.24 -1.60 -13.59
C VAL A 98 7.15 -0.65 -13.11
N ALA A 99 6.30 -1.11 -12.20
CA ALA A 99 5.20 -0.30 -11.66
C ALA A 99 5.70 0.92 -10.86
N THR A 100 6.71 0.74 -10.01
CA THR A 100 7.30 1.84 -9.23
C THR A 100 7.86 2.93 -10.15
N ALA A 101 8.63 2.54 -11.17
CA ALA A 101 9.17 3.49 -12.14
C ALA A 101 8.06 4.14 -12.98
N MET A 102 7.01 3.40 -13.36
CA MET A 102 5.82 3.93 -14.03
C MET A 102 5.10 4.99 -13.21
N VAL A 103 4.85 4.75 -11.93
CA VAL A 103 4.19 5.74 -11.04
C VAL A 103 5.04 7.00 -10.88
N ARG A 104 6.37 6.85 -10.81
CA ARG A 104 7.28 7.99 -10.75
C ARG A 104 7.27 8.82 -12.03
N THR A 105 7.28 8.16 -13.18
CA THR A 105 7.30 8.81 -14.50
C THR A 105 5.97 9.43 -14.86
N PHE A 106 4.85 8.78 -14.52
CA PHE A 106 3.48 9.25 -14.78
C PHE A 106 2.78 9.58 -13.45
N PRO A 107 2.98 10.78 -12.90
CA PRO A 107 2.55 11.12 -11.54
C PRO A 107 1.03 11.16 -11.35
N SER A 108 0.27 11.24 -12.45
CA SER A 108 -1.19 11.29 -12.45
C SER A 108 -1.87 9.93 -12.46
N ILE A 109 -1.11 8.82 -12.54
CA ILE A 109 -1.69 7.48 -12.48
C ILE A 109 -2.46 7.31 -11.15
N LYS A 110 -3.68 6.81 -11.27
CA LYS A 110 -4.64 6.60 -10.17
C LYS A 110 -4.82 5.13 -9.82
N PHE A 111 -4.76 4.27 -10.83
CA PHE A 111 -4.86 2.82 -10.67
C PHE A 111 -4.13 2.10 -11.81
N GLY A 112 -3.85 0.83 -11.57
CA GLY A 112 -3.22 -0.07 -12.51
C GLY A 112 -4.15 -1.13 -13.09
N LEU A 113 -3.75 -1.70 -14.23
CA LEU A 113 -4.23 -2.97 -14.74
C LEU A 113 -3.03 -3.89 -14.91
N MET A 114 -3.09 -5.09 -14.35
CA MET A 114 -2.14 -6.16 -14.64
C MET A 114 -2.83 -7.15 -15.57
N VAL A 115 -2.51 -7.08 -16.86
CA VAL A 115 -3.19 -7.86 -17.89
C VAL A 115 -2.21 -8.82 -18.55
N GLY A 116 -2.54 -10.10 -18.53
CA GLY A 116 -1.70 -11.10 -19.16
C GLY A 116 -2.33 -12.49 -19.19
N ILE A 117 -1.49 -13.52 -19.22
CA ILE A 117 -1.91 -14.91 -19.39
C ILE A 117 -1.30 -15.84 -18.34
N GLY A 118 -1.84 -17.05 -18.23
CA GLY A 118 -1.30 -18.10 -17.36
C GLY A 118 -2.24 -19.28 -17.17
N GLY A 119 -2.11 -19.95 -16.04
CA GLY A 119 -2.69 -21.28 -15.80
C GLY A 119 -4.05 -21.24 -15.11
N GLY A 120 -5.08 -21.78 -15.75
CA GLY A 120 -6.41 -21.95 -15.17
C GLY A 120 -6.54 -23.23 -14.34
N ASN A 121 -7.46 -23.23 -13.38
CA ASN A 121 -7.81 -24.41 -12.61
C ASN A 121 -9.10 -25.06 -13.15
N PRO A 122 -9.00 -26.18 -13.90
CA PRO A 122 -10.17 -26.82 -14.51
C PRO A 122 -11.12 -27.46 -13.50
N VAL A 123 -10.69 -27.68 -12.24
CA VAL A 123 -11.55 -28.18 -11.15
C VAL A 123 -12.70 -27.20 -10.86
N ASN A 124 -12.44 -25.91 -11.04
CA ASN A 124 -13.40 -24.84 -10.83
C ASN A 124 -14.04 -24.34 -12.14
N ASP A 125 -14.15 -25.22 -13.13
CA ASP A 125 -14.77 -24.99 -14.45
C ASP A 125 -14.18 -23.84 -15.26
N VAL A 126 -12.89 -23.54 -15.06
CA VAL A 126 -12.13 -22.59 -15.87
C VAL A 126 -11.56 -23.33 -17.10
N ARG A 127 -11.79 -22.80 -18.30
CA ARG A 127 -11.37 -23.41 -19.59
C ARG A 127 -10.36 -22.56 -20.35
N LEU A 128 -9.65 -23.17 -21.31
CA LEU A 128 -8.75 -22.43 -22.20
C LEU A 128 -9.53 -21.35 -22.99
N GLY A 129 -8.97 -20.15 -23.07
CA GLY A 129 -9.64 -19.01 -23.70
C GLY A 129 -10.61 -18.24 -22.81
N ASP A 130 -10.90 -18.72 -21.58
CA ASP A 130 -11.61 -17.92 -20.59
C ASP A 130 -10.77 -16.74 -20.09
N VAL A 131 -11.43 -15.79 -19.43
CA VAL A 131 -10.79 -14.72 -18.65
C VAL A 131 -11.13 -14.89 -17.19
N VAL A 132 -10.11 -14.81 -16.33
CA VAL A 132 -10.24 -14.73 -14.88
C VAL A 132 -9.90 -13.31 -14.43
N VAL A 133 -10.75 -12.75 -13.58
CA VAL A 133 -10.60 -11.41 -13.01
C VAL A 133 -10.50 -11.52 -11.50
N SER A 134 -9.48 -10.91 -10.91
CA SER A 134 -9.29 -10.95 -9.45
C SER A 134 -10.43 -10.21 -8.73
N THR A 135 -11.19 -10.92 -7.89
CA THR A 135 -12.21 -10.32 -7.03
C THR A 135 -12.16 -10.92 -5.63
N PRO A 136 -12.44 -10.14 -4.57
CA PRO A 136 -12.51 -10.66 -3.22
C PRO A 136 -13.47 -11.85 -3.11
N THR A 137 -13.03 -12.93 -2.46
CA THR A 137 -13.81 -14.17 -2.31
C THR A 137 -13.64 -14.72 -0.89
N GLY A 138 -14.67 -14.61 -0.06
CA GLY A 138 -14.61 -14.99 1.35
C GLY A 138 -13.54 -14.17 2.09
N GLU A 139 -12.58 -14.86 2.69
CA GLU A 139 -11.48 -14.25 3.47
C GLU A 139 -10.32 -13.72 2.58
N TYR A 140 -10.39 -13.89 1.26
CA TYR A 140 -9.30 -13.55 0.35
C TYR A 140 -9.56 -12.24 -0.41
N PRO A 141 -8.56 -11.34 -0.55
CA PRO A 141 -8.71 -10.04 -1.21
C PRO A 141 -8.79 -10.10 -2.75
N GLY A 142 -8.77 -11.30 -3.31
CA GLY A 142 -8.85 -11.59 -4.76
C GLY A 142 -7.53 -12.03 -5.37
N VAL A 143 -6.40 -11.60 -4.80
CA VAL A 143 -5.06 -12.11 -5.12
C VAL A 143 -4.39 -12.55 -3.82
N ILE A 144 -3.71 -13.70 -3.85
CA ILE A 144 -2.93 -14.18 -2.72
C ILE A 144 -1.51 -14.52 -3.18
N GLN A 145 -0.53 -14.21 -2.35
CA GLN A 145 0.82 -14.73 -2.57
C GLN A 145 0.94 -16.12 -1.95
N TRP A 146 1.00 -17.17 -2.76
CA TRP A 146 0.92 -18.56 -2.27
C TRP A 146 2.23 -19.08 -1.68
N ASP A 147 3.36 -18.48 -2.07
CA ASP A 147 4.73 -18.85 -1.68
C ASP A 147 5.31 -17.96 -0.57
N PHE A 148 4.51 -17.05 0.00
CA PHE A 148 4.94 -16.15 1.08
C PHE A 148 4.48 -16.65 2.46
N GLY A 149 5.42 -17.12 3.28
CA GLY A 149 5.09 -17.87 4.50
C GLY A 149 6.30 -18.33 5.29
N LYS A 150 6.02 -18.95 6.44
CA LYS A 150 7.01 -19.60 7.30
C LYS A 150 7.02 -21.09 6.98
N VAL A 151 8.21 -21.66 6.82
CA VAL A 151 8.40 -23.11 6.88
C VAL A 151 8.50 -23.49 8.36
N GLU A 152 7.66 -24.41 8.81
CA GLU A 152 7.59 -24.94 10.18
C GLU A 152 8.38 -26.25 10.28
N GLU A 153 8.73 -26.66 11.51
CA GLU A 153 9.40 -27.95 11.75
C GLU A 153 8.57 -29.11 11.15
N GLY A 154 9.25 -30.03 10.46
CA GLY A 154 8.59 -31.11 9.71
C GLY A 154 8.21 -30.75 8.27
N GLY A 155 8.56 -29.56 7.77
CA GLY A 155 8.38 -29.17 6.36
C GLY A 155 7.00 -28.59 6.02
N GLY A 156 6.15 -28.34 7.04
CA GLY A 156 4.89 -27.63 6.86
C GLY A 156 5.11 -26.18 6.44
N PHE A 157 4.26 -25.63 5.58
CA PHE A 157 4.36 -24.23 5.15
C PHE A 157 3.12 -23.43 5.56
N LYS A 158 3.30 -22.42 6.40
CA LYS A 158 2.26 -21.52 6.90
C LYS A 158 2.34 -20.17 6.21
N ARG A 159 1.35 -19.84 5.38
CA ARG A 159 1.26 -18.52 4.71
C ARG A 159 1.16 -17.41 5.75
N ILE A 160 1.86 -16.29 5.52
CA ILE A 160 1.76 -15.08 6.35
C ILE A 160 1.43 -13.87 5.48
N GLY A 161 0.90 -12.80 6.09
CA GLY A 161 0.57 -11.57 5.39
C GLY A 161 -0.73 -11.60 4.59
N SER A 162 -1.10 -10.44 4.07
CA SER A 162 -2.28 -10.21 3.22
C SER A 162 -1.95 -9.13 2.18
N LEU A 163 -2.49 -9.27 0.98
CA LEU A 163 -2.38 -8.25 -0.08
C LEU A 163 -3.56 -7.28 -0.01
N ASN A 164 -3.36 -6.05 -0.47
CA ASN A 164 -4.41 -5.03 -0.50
C ASN A 164 -5.59 -5.42 -1.40
N ASN A 165 -6.77 -4.88 -1.06
CA ASN A 165 -8.00 -5.04 -1.84
C ASN A 165 -8.02 -4.11 -3.06
N LEU A 166 -8.81 -4.49 -4.06
CA LEU A 166 -9.05 -3.70 -5.27
C LEU A 166 -9.66 -2.31 -4.95
N PRO A 167 -9.22 -1.21 -5.60
CA PRO A 167 -9.84 0.12 -5.50
C PRO A 167 -11.36 0.12 -5.70
N SER A 168 -12.06 1.01 -5.00
CA SER A 168 -13.53 1.06 -4.96
C SER A 168 -14.17 1.30 -6.33
N ALA A 169 -13.62 2.18 -7.17
CA ALA A 169 -14.23 2.42 -8.49
C ALA A 169 -14.05 1.23 -9.44
N LEU A 170 -12.92 0.51 -9.37
CA LEU A 170 -12.76 -0.73 -10.14
C LEU A 170 -13.74 -1.80 -9.66
N ARG A 171 -13.98 -1.89 -8.34
CA ARG A 171 -15.00 -2.80 -7.78
C ARG A 171 -16.42 -2.43 -8.24
N ALA A 172 -16.76 -1.15 -8.24
CA ALA A 172 -18.06 -0.67 -8.73
C ALA A 172 -18.24 -0.93 -10.24
N ALA A 173 -17.18 -0.66 -11.03
CA ALA A 173 -17.14 -0.94 -12.46
C ALA A 173 -17.33 -2.44 -12.74
N LEU A 174 -16.67 -3.33 -11.97
CA LEU A 174 -16.86 -4.77 -12.09
C LEU A 174 -18.29 -5.22 -11.74
N GLY A 175 -18.92 -4.62 -10.72
CA GLY A 175 -20.32 -4.90 -10.39
C GLY A 175 -21.26 -4.56 -11.55
N LYS A 176 -21.05 -3.41 -12.20
CA LYS A 176 -21.79 -2.99 -13.39
C LYS A 176 -21.50 -3.89 -14.60
N LEU A 177 -20.24 -4.25 -14.79
CA LEU A 177 -19.77 -5.03 -15.93
C LEU A 177 -20.25 -6.49 -15.86
N LYS A 178 -20.25 -7.11 -14.67
CA LYS A 178 -20.75 -8.48 -14.43
C LYS A 178 -22.20 -8.65 -14.89
N ASN A 179 -23.04 -7.66 -14.64
CA ASN A 179 -24.45 -7.66 -15.04
C ASN A 179 -24.65 -7.52 -16.57
N HIS A 180 -23.74 -6.80 -17.25
CA HIS A 180 -23.84 -6.53 -18.69
C HIS A 180 -23.12 -7.57 -19.57
N LEU A 181 -21.99 -8.12 -19.10
CA LEU A 181 -21.12 -8.98 -19.91
C LEU A 181 -21.50 -10.46 -19.90
N ALA A 182 -22.09 -10.99 -18.81
CA ALA A 182 -22.37 -12.43 -18.70
C ALA A 182 -23.18 -13.02 -19.87
N LYS A 183 -23.97 -12.21 -20.59
CA LYS A 183 -24.75 -12.61 -21.77
C LYS A 183 -24.18 -12.15 -23.11
N ARG A 184 -23.33 -11.11 -23.13
CA ARG A 184 -22.82 -10.48 -24.37
C ARG A 184 -21.36 -10.81 -24.66
N TRP A 185 -20.62 -11.26 -23.66
CA TRP A 185 -19.18 -11.49 -23.72
C TRP A 185 -18.75 -12.41 -24.87
N PRO A 186 -19.38 -13.58 -25.11
CA PRO A 186 -19.00 -14.42 -26.25
C PRO A 186 -19.18 -13.75 -27.62
N ARG A 187 -20.10 -12.77 -27.73
CA ARG A 187 -20.31 -11.98 -28.97
C ARG A 187 -19.40 -10.77 -29.06
N LEU A 188 -18.87 -10.28 -27.93
CA LEU A 188 -17.93 -9.16 -27.89
C LEU A 188 -16.51 -9.62 -28.16
N VAL A 189 -16.11 -10.78 -27.63
CA VAL A 189 -14.79 -11.38 -27.90
C VAL A 189 -14.57 -11.60 -29.39
N SER A 190 -15.59 -12.03 -30.14
CA SER A 190 -15.49 -12.20 -31.60
C SER A 190 -15.31 -10.90 -32.39
N LYS A 191 -15.53 -9.73 -31.78
CA LYS A 191 -15.16 -8.43 -32.35
C LYS A 191 -13.64 -8.22 -32.32
N TYR A 192 -12.98 -8.78 -31.31
CA TYR A 192 -11.55 -8.57 -31.02
C TYR A 192 -10.67 -9.74 -31.49
N ILE A 193 -11.25 -10.91 -31.74
CA ILE A 193 -10.53 -12.14 -32.12
C ILE A 193 -11.15 -12.76 -33.38
N LYS A 194 -10.29 -13.07 -34.35
CA LYS A 194 -10.58 -13.97 -35.47
C LYS A 194 -9.52 -15.07 -35.44
N SER A 195 -9.88 -16.26 -34.96
CA SER A 195 -9.01 -17.44 -35.07
C SER A 195 -9.84 -18.66 -35.46
N ASP A 196 -9.20 -19.55 -36.21
CA ASP A 196 -9.67 -20.88 -36.55
C ASP A 196 -9.82 -21.75 -35.28
N SER A 197 -10.65 -22.79 -35.38
CA SER A 197 -11.07 -23.68 -34.29
C SER A 197 -9.91 -24.19 -33.41
N HIS A 198 -9.63 -23.54 -32.28
CA HIS A 198 -8.84 -24.13 -31.21
C HIS A 198 -9.74 -25.07 -30.40
N VAL A 199 -9.44 -26.37 -30.40
CA VAL A 199 -10.17 -27.37 -29.61
C VAL A 199 -9.51 -27.45 -28.23
N ASP A 200 -10.29 -27.21 -27.17
CA ASP A 200 -9.84 -27.41 -25.79
C ASP A 200 -9.45 -28.89 -25.60
N PRO A 201 -8.24 -29.21 -25.11
CA PRO A 201 -7.82 -30.58 -24.84
C PRO A 201 -8.77 -31.35 -23.91
N LEU A 202 -9.51 -30.65 -23.05
CA LEU A 202 -10.53 -31.27 -22.17
C LEU A 202 -11.81 -31.70 -22.91
N LEU A 203 -11.98 -31.31 -24.18
CA LEU A 203 -13.09 -31.71 -25.06
C LEU A 203 -12.71 -32.86 -26.00
N LEU A 204 -11.44 -33.28 -26.02
CA LEU A 204 -10.97 -34.40 -26.83
C LEU A 204 -11.15 -35.74 -26.09
N PRO A 205 -11.63 -36.81 -26.73
CA PRO A 205 -11.55 -38.15 -26.17
C PRO A 205 -10.08 -38.50 -25.89
N LEU A 206 -9.82 -39.18 -24.77
CA LEU A 206 -8.50 -39.51 -24.20
C LEU A 206 -7.48 -40.25 -25.11
N ASN A 207 -7.74 -40.42 -26.41
CA ASN A 207 -7.02 -41.39 -27.24
C ASN A 207 -6.41 -40.89 -28.56
N ASP A 208 -6.39 -39.60 -28.89
CA ASP A 208 -5.72 -39.16 -30.13
C ASP A 208 -4.48 -38.27 -29.90
N LYS A 209 -3.43 -38.64 -30.64
CA LYS A 209 -2.06 -38.13 -30.56
C LYS A 209 -1.98 -36.63 -30.86
N LYS A 210 -1.01 -35.97 -30.20
CA LYS A 210 -0.60 -34.58 -30.38
C LYS A 210 -0.50 -34.19 -31.88
N PRO A 211 -1.07 -33.05 -32.31
CA PRO A 211 -0.68 -32.45 -33.57
C PRO A 211 0.69 -31.77 -33.42
N GLU A 212 1.54 -31.97 -34.42
CA GLU A 212 2.84 -31.31 -34.57
C GLU A 212 2.69 -29.80 -34.82
N SER A 213 3.70 -29.08 -34.33
CA SER A 213 3.92 -27.64 -34.50
C SER A 213 3.92 -27.22 -35.96
N SER A 214 3.19 -26.15 -36.29
CA SER A 214 3.55 -25.27 -37.39
C SER A 214 3.64 -23.84 -36.88
N ASP A 215 4.82 -23.25 -37.11
CA ASP A 215 5.07 -21.81 -37.07
C ASP A 215 3.99 -21.06 -37.85
N ASN A 216 3.57 -19.89 -37.37
CA ASN A 216 3.50 -18.69 -38.21
C ASN A 216 3.14 -17.39 -37.48
N SER A 217 4.19 -16.58 -37.27
CA SER A 217 4.34 -15.18 -37.67
C SER A 217 3.31 -14.11 -37.23
N ILE A 218 3.86 -13.12 -36.51
CA ILE A 218 3.34 -11.78 -36.15
C ILE A 218 2.55 -11.04 -37.25
N TRP A 219 2.77 -11.37 -38.53
CA TRP A 219 2.07 -10.76 -39.67
C TRP A 219 0.62 -11.21 -39.85
N LEU A 220 0.23 -12.38 -39.33
CA LEU A 220 -1.14 -12.90 -39.51
C LEU A 220 -2.16 -12.11 -38.66
N VAL A 221 -1.77 -11.70 -37.46
CA VAL A 221 -2.61 -10.92 -36.53
C VAL A 221 -2.92 -9.51 -37.09
N ILE A 222 -1.92 -8.88 -37.71
CA ILE A 222 -2.07 -7.54 -38.33
C ILE A 222 -2.96 -7.62 -39.58
N PHE A 223 -2.85 -8.69 -40.37
CA PHE A 223 -3.63 -8.88 -41.59
C PHE A 223 -5.11 -9.25 -41.32
N LEU A 224 -5.38 -10.05 -40.28
CA LEU A 224 -6.74 -10.52 -39.93
C LEU A 224 -7.65 -9.44 -39.32
N LEU A 225 -7.07 -8.42 -38.69
CA LEU A 225 -7.83 -7.29 -38.12
C LEU A 225 -8.45 -6.37 -39.19
N LEU A 226 -7.91 -6.35 -40.42
CA LEU A 226 -8.26 -5.35 -41.44
C LEU A 226 -9.37 -5.73 -42.45
N HIS A 227 -9.79 -7.00 -42.58
CA HIS A 227 -10.81 -7.41 -43.58
C HIS A 227 -12.06 -8.11 -43.00
N LYS A 228 -13.26 -7.73 -43.50
CA LYS A 228 -14.60 -8.05 -42.97
C LYS A 228 -15.03 -9.53 -43.11
N ALA A 229 -15.65 -10.01 -42.02
CA ALA A 229 -16.70 -11.04 -41.86
C ALA A 229 -16.48 -12.50 -42.30
N VAL A 230 -16.42 -13.42 -41.30
CA VAL A 230 -16.99 -14.80 -41.31
C VAL A 230 -17.39 -15.19 -39.86
N VAL A 231 -18.40 -16.06 -39.70
CA VAL A 231 -19.15 -16.44 -38.49
C VAL A 231 -18.48 -17.53 -37.65
N PHE A 232 -18.70 -17.48 -36.32
CA PHE A 232 -18.14 -18.34 -35.26
C PHE A 232 -19.01 -19.58 -34.96
N THR A 233 -18.38 -20.76 -34.83
CA THR A 233 -18.98 -21.97 -34.22
C THR A 233 -18.01 -22.63 -33.25
N GLY A 234 -18.31 -22.58 -31.94
CA GLY A 234 -17.89 -23.60 -30.97
C GLY A 234 -16.67 -23.30 -30.08
N THR A 235 -16.80 -22.34 -29.15
CA THR A 235 -16.34 -22.37 -27.72
C THR A 235 -16.50 -20.95 -27.17
N THR A 236 -17.44 -20.75 -26.25
CA THR A 236 -17.75 -19.42 -25.70
C THR A 236 -16.74 -19.09 -24.59
N ALA A 237 -15.78 -18.20 -24.86
CA ALA A 237 -14.92 -17.63 -23.82
C ALA A 237 -15.81 -17.04 -22.71
N ASN A 238 -15.61 -17.47 -21.47
CA ASN A 238 -16.36 -17.03 -20.29
C ASN A 238 -15.55 -16.05 -19.44
N CYS A 239 -16.25 -15.26 -18.62
CA CYS A 239 -15.65 -14.39 -17.62
C CYS A 239 -15.86 -14.98 -16.23
N ASN A 240 -14.77 -15.41 -15.61
CA ASN A 240 -14.72 -15.95 -14.26
C ASN A 240 -14.18 -14.88 -13.30
N TYR A 241 -14.77 -14.77 -12.11
CA TYR A 241 -14.40 -13.77 -11.10
C TYR A 241 -14.05 -14.49 -9.80
N GLY A 242 -12.83 -14.30 -9.30
CA GLY A 242 -12.44 -14.97 -8.05
C GLY A 242 -10.96 -14.92 -7.75
N LEU A 243 -10.49 -15.96 -7.07
CA LEU A 243 -9.17 -16.00 -6.44
C LEU A 243 -8.07 -16.34 -7.44
N ILE A 244 -7.05 -15.48 -7.48
CA ILE A 244 -5.80 -15.69 -8.20
C ILE A 244 -4.67 -15.95 -7.19
N ALA A 245 -3.88 -17.01 -7.40
CA ALA A 245 -2.66 -17.25 -6.64
C ALA A 245 -1.43 -16.80 -7.43
N SER A 246 -0.65 -15.92 -6.82
CA SER A 246 0.58 -15.34 -7.37
C SER A 246 1.80 -15.87 -6.63
N GLY A 247 2.90 -16.15 -7.32
CA GLY A 247 4.16 -16.55 -6.67
C GLY A 247 5.32 -16.65 -7.65
N ASN A 248 6.56 -16.69 -7.16
CA ASN A 248 7.74 -16.61 -8.02
C ASN A 248 8.12 -17.92 -8.73
N SER A 249 7.26 -18.95 -8.67
CA SER A 249 7.51 -20.26 -9.28
C SER A 249 6.44 -20.62 -10.31
N VAL A 250 6.86 -21.08 -11.49
CA VAL A 250 5.94 -21.62 -12.52
C VAL A 250 5.37 -22.96 -12.04
N ILE A 251 4.04 -23.06 -11.96
CA ILE A 251 3.37 -24.33 -11.68
C ILE A 251 3.18 -25.11 -12.98
N LYS A 252 3.76 -26.32 -13.04
CA LYS A 252 3.61 -27.30 -14.15
C LYS A 252 3.19 -28.68 -13.64
N SER A 253 2.50 -28.72 -12.50
CA SER A 253 2.06 -29.96 -11.84
C SER A 253 0.60 -29.81 -11.44
N ALA A 254 -0.26 -30.66 -12.02
CA ALA A 254 -1.67 -30.73 -11.67
C ALA A 254 -1.84 -31.05 -10.17
N GLU A 255 -1.05 -31.98 -9.63
CA GLU A 255 -1.07 -32.33 -8.21
C GLU A 255 -0.77 -31.12 -7.32
N HIS A 256 0.26 -30.33 -7.68
CA HIS A 256 0.61 -29.15 -6.89
C HIS A 256 -0.45 -28.05 -7.00
N ARG A 257 -1.00 -27.84 -8.20
CA ARG A 257 -2.13 -26.91 -8.43
C ARG A 257 -3.35 -27.30 -7.60
N ASP A 258 -3.71 -28.58 -7.61
CA ASP A 258 -4.90 -29.10 -6.94
C ASP A 258 -4.72 -29.04 -5.41
N MET A 259 -3.51 -29.34 -4.91
CA MET A 259 -3.15 -29.12 -3.50
C MET A 259 -3.25 -27.65 -3.09
N LEU A 260 -2.81 -26.71 -3.94
CA LEU A 260 -3.03 -25.28 -3.67
C LEU A 260 -4.52 -24.94 -3.67
N ASN A 261 -5.31 -25.50 -4.58
CA ASN A 261 -6.76 -25.28 -4.59
C ASN A 261 -7.41 -25.75 -3.29
N GLU A 262 -7.10 -26.96 -2.83
CA GLU A 262 -7.57 -27.50 -1.55
C GLU A 262 -7.17 -26.62 -0.37
N ARG A 263 -5.89 -26.19 -0.34
CA ARG A 263 -5.37 -25.30 0.70
C ARG A 263 -6.12 -23.97 0.78
N PHE A 264 -6.69 -23.50 -0.33
CA PHE A 264 -7.50 -22.28 -0.39
C PHE A 264 -9.00 -22.56 -0.42
N GLY A 265 -9.43 -23.70 0.11
CA GLY A 265 -10.84 -24.05 0.30
C GLY A 265 -11.59 -24.34 -0.99
N GLY A 266 -10.89 -24.81 -2.04
CA GLY A 266 -11.45 -25.14 -3.34
C GLY A 266 -11.78 -23.93 -4.21
N LYS A 267 -11.29 -22.73 -3.88
CA LYS A 267 -11.70 -21.47 -4.54
C LYS A 267 -10.71 -20.93 -5.58
N LEU A 268 -9.58 -21.60 -5.79
CA LEU A 268 -8.50 -21.14 -6.65
C LEU A 268 -8.91 -21.28 -8.12
N LEU A 269 -8.99 -20.16 -8.84
CA LEU A 269 -9.35 -20.17 -10.26
C LEU A 269 -8.12 -20.19 -11.18
N TYR A 270 -7.02 -19.59 -10.73
CA TYR A 270 -5.92 -19.23 -11.62
C TYR A 270 -4.60 -19.01 -10.88
N VAL A 271 -3.49 -19.33 -11.54
CA VAL A 271 -2.12 -19.18 -11.02
C VAL A 271 -1.21 -18.38 -11.96
N GLU A 272 -0.45 -17.44 -11.42
CA GLU A 272 0.54 -16.60 -12.15
C GLU A 272 1.71 -16.16 -11.25
N MET A 273 2.59 -15.27 -11.75
CA MET A 273 3.88 -15.00 -11.12
C MET A 273 4.19 -13.55 -10.75
N GLU A 274 3.34 -12.58 -11.11
CA GLU A 274 3.69 -11.15 -11.05
C GLU A 274 2.80 -10.34 -10.12
N ALA A 275 1.52 -10.68 -9.99
CA ALA A 275 0.54 -9.78 -9.38
C ALA A 275 0.82 -9.48 -7.91
N ALA A 276 1.36 -10.43 -7.13
CA ALA A 276 1.68 -10.20 -5.73
C ALA A 276 2.70 -9.07 -5.53
N GLY A 277 3.62 -8.86 -6.48
CA GLY A 277 4.56 -7.74 -6.46
C GLY A 277 3.93 -6.37 -6.67
N LEU A 278 2.68 -6.32 -7.17
CA LEU A 278 1.98 -5.07 -7.48
C LEU A 278 0.95 -4.68 -6.42
N MET A 279 0.23 -5.65 -5.85
CA MET A 279 -1.02 -5.39 -5.13
C MET A 279 -0.91 -4.35 -3.99
N ASN A 280 0.23 -4.28 -3.29
CA ASN A 280 0.38 -3.41 -2.13
C ASN A 280 0.67 -1.95 -2.48
N ASP A 281 1.57 -1.72 -3.44
CA ASP A 281 2.11 -0.38 -3.75
C ASP A 281 1.57 0.16 -5.09
N PHE A 282 0.96 -0.71 -5.91
CA PHE A 282 0.34 -0.37 -7.18
C PHE A 282 -1.09 -0.94 -7.22
N PRO A 283 -2.09 -0.20 -6.68
CA PRO A 283 -3.50 -0.60 -6.68
C PRO A 283 -3.98 -0.94 -8.09
N CYS A 284 -4.05 -2.23 -8.40
CA CYS A 284 -4.35 -2.71 -9.75
C CYS A 284 -5.42 -3.81 -9.77
N LEU A 285 -6.15 -3.88 -10.89
CA LEU A 285 -6.97 -5.06 -11.20
C LEU A 285 -6.16 -6.07 -11.99
N VAL A 286 -6.22 -7.33 -11.59
CA VAL A 286 -5.57 -8.44 -12.31
C VAL A 286 -6.58 -9.10 -13.24
N ILE A 287 -6.28 -9.09 -14.54
CA ILE A 287 -7.10 -9.66 -15.61
C ILE A 287 -6.26 -10.67 -16.38
N ARG A 288 -6.69 -11.93 -16.39
CA ARG A 288 -5.85 -13.02 -16.88
C ARG A 288 -6.58 -13.91 -17.87
N GLY A 289 -6.00 -14.08 -19.04
CA GLY A 289 -6.46 -15.03 -20.05
C GLY A 289 -5.90 -16.42 -19.77
N ILE A 290 -6.73 -17.44 -19.93
CA ILE A 290 -6.32 -18.83 -19.67
C ILE A 290 -5.64 -19.41 -20.91
N CYS A 291 -4.34 -19.70 -20.80
CA CYS A 291 -3.55 -20.28 -21.89
C CYS A 291 -3.06 -21.71 -21.63
N ASP A 292 -3.10 -22.17 -20.38
CA ASP A 292 -2.79 -23.53 -19.97
C ASP A 292 -3.54 -23.90 -18.68
N TYR A 293 -3.41 -25.14 -18.22
CA TYR A 293 -4.03 -25.60 -16.97
C TYR A 293 -3.03 -25.74 -15.81
N ALA A 294 -1.85 -25.11 -15.87
CA ALA A 294 -0.77 -25.24 -14.88
C ALA A 294 -0.34 -26.70 -14.61
N ASP A 295 -0.40 -27.55 -15.63
CA ASP A 295 0.01 -28.95 -15.58
C ASP A 295 1.14 -29.27 -16.57
N SER A 296 1.49 -30.55 -16.69
CA SER A 296 2.56 -31.03 -17.56
C SER A 296 2.24 -30.92 -19.06
N SER A 297 0.98 -30.64 -19.43
CA SER A 297 0.53 -30.49 -20.81
C SER A 297 0.67 -29.06 -21.37
N LYS A 298 1.15 -28.12 -20.54
CA LYS A 298 1.37 -26.71 -20.88
C LYS A 298 2.10 -26.55 -22.22
N ASN A 299 1.45 -25.88 -23.17
CA ASN A 299 1.97 -25.52 -24.48
C ASN A 299 1.66 -24.05 -24.83
N GLY A 300 2.28 -23.53 -25.90
CA GLY A 300 2.20 -22.11 -26.26
C GLY A 300 1.00 -21.71 -27.13
N VAL A 301 0.18 -22.67 -27.57
CA VAL A 301 -0.80 -22.47 -28.65
C VAL A 301 -1.86 -21.42 -28.30
N TRP A 302 -2.32 -21.43 -27.06
CA TRP A 302 -3.40 -20.55 -26.60
C TRP A 302 -2.93 -19.19 -26.11
N GLN A 303 -1.62 -18.93 -26.05
CA GLN A 303 -1.08 -17.73 -25.40
C GLN A 303 -1.50 -16.43 -26.09
N GLU A 304 -1.51 -16.40 -27.43
CA GLU A 304 -1.91 -15.21 -28.18
C GLU A 304 -3.41 -14.96 -28.08
N HIS A 305 -4.21 -16.02 -28.23
CA HIS A 305 -5.66 -15.96 -28.05
C HIS A 305 -6.00 -15.46 -26.63
N ALA A 306 -5.46 -16.10 -25.60
CA ALA A 306 -5.68 -15.74 -24.20
C ALA A 306 -5.28 -14.29 -23.90
N ALA A 307 -4.15 -13.82 -24.43
CA ALA A 307 -3.71 -12.43 -24.28
C ALA A 307 -4.70 -11.46 -24.92
N ALA A 308 -5.22 -11.78 -26.11
CA ALA A 308 -6.21 -10.97 -26.80
C ALA A 308 -7.55 -10.92 -26.04
N VAL A 309 -8.05 -12.04 -25.51
CA VAL A 309 -9.29 -12.07 -24.72
C VAL A 309 -9.13 -11.23 -23.44
N ALA A 310 -8.00 -11.36 -22.75
CA ALA A 310 -7.72 -10.58 -21.53
C ALA A 310 -7.62 -9.07 -21.81
N ALA A 311 -6.92 -8.68 -22.87
CA ALA A 311 -6.81 -7.29 -23.28
C ALA A 311 -8.17 -6.70 -23.72
N ALA A 312 -8.98 -7.47 -24.44
CA ALA A 312 -10.34 -7.08 -24.78
C ALA A 312 -11.19 -6.83 -23.53
N PHE A 313 -11.02 -7.64 -22.48
CA PHE A 313 -11.75 -7.46 -21.22
C PHE A 313 -11.36 -6.15 -20.54
N ALA A 314 -10.06 -5.85 -20.50
CA ALA A 314 -9.55 -4.59 -19.98
C ALA A 314 -10.12 -3.38 -20.75
N LYS A 315 -10.25 -3.47 -22.08
CA LYS A 315 -10.88 -2.43 -22.91
C LYS A 315 -12.36 -2.23 -22.55
N GLU A 316 -13.13 -3.30 -22.43
CA GLU A 316 -14.55 -3.22 -22.07
C GLU A 316 -14.74 -2.72 -20.62
N LEU A 317 -13.84 -3.07 -19.70
CA LEU A 317 -13.83 -2.53 -18.34
C LEU A 317 -13.63 -1.01 -18.35
N LEU A 318 -12.64 -0.51 -19.09
CA LEU A 318 -12.39 0.93 -19.18
C LEU A 318 -13.55 1.69 -19.83
N SER A 319 -14.40 1.04 -20.63
CA SER A 319 -15.62 1.65 -21.17
C SER A 319 -16.68 1.95 -20.11
N VAL A 320 -16.70 1.21 -18.99
CA VAL A 320 -17.67 1.37 -17.91
C VAL A 320 -17.14 2.17 -16.72
N VAL A 321 -15.82 2.29 -16.58
CA VAL A 321 -15.15 3.12 -15.57
C VAL A 321 -15.39 4.60 -15.89
N GLN A 322 -15.97 5.35 -14.96
CA GLN A 322 -16.27 6.77 -15.15
C GLN A 322 -15.02 7.62 -14.92
N VAL A 323 -14.74 8.56 -15.84
CA VAL A 323 -13.60 9.49 -15.72
C VAL A 323 -13.67 10.29 -14.42
N LEU A 324 -14.86 10.76 -14.02
CA LEU A 324 -15.08 11.51 -12.77
C LEU A 324 -14.72 10.69 -11.51
N GLU A 325 -14.98 9.38 -11.51
CA GLU A 325 -14.62 8.51 -10.39
C GLU A 325 -13.10 8.31 -10.31
N VAL A 326 -12.41 8.29 -11.46
CA VAL A 326 -10.94 8.19 -11.55
C VAL A 326 -10.28 9.51 -11.12
N ASP A 327 -10.81 10.65 -11.57
CA ASP A 327 -10.30 11.97 -11.19
C ASP A 327 -10.39 12.23 -9.68
N ALA A 328 -11.45 11.72 -9.04
CA ALA A 328 -11.66 11.79 -7.60
C ALA A 328 -10.71 10.88 -6.80
N MET A 329 -10.01 9.93 -7.42
CA MET A 329 -9.04 9.08 -6.72
C MET A 329 -7.78 9.86 -6.35
N PRO A 330 -7.12 9.52 -5.24
CA PRO A 330 -5.75 9.97 -5.01
C PRO A 330 -4.81 9.41 -6.11
N THR A 331 -3.80 10.18 -6.50
CA THR A 331 -2.72 9.66 -7.36
C THR A 331 -1.89 8.63 -6.60
N LEU A 332 -1.34 7.64 -7.29
CA LEU A 332 -0.46 6.64 -6.66
C LEU A 332 0.78 7.28 -6.05
N ARG A 333 1.31 8.32 -6.70
CA ARG A 333 2.36 9.17 -6.13
C ARG A 333 1.94 9.85 -4.83
N LYS A 334 0.66 10.14 -4.60
CA LYS A 334 0.16 10.69 -3.31
C LYS A 334 0.14 9.64 -2.21
N ILE A 335 -0.05 8.36 -2.53
CA ILE A 335 0.03 7.24 -1.58
C ILE A 335 1.48 6.99 -1.16
N GLU A 336 2.44 7.03 -2.10
CA GLU A 336 3.87 7.04 -1.77
C GLU A 336 4.27 8.31 -1.00
N HIS A 337 3.74 9.46 -1.41
CA HIS A 337 3.80 10.70 -0.65
C HIS A 337 2.93 10.69 0.60
N GLN A 338 2.24 9.62 1.06
CA GLN A 338 1.56 9.70 2.37
C GLN A 338 2.56 9.88 3.51
N LEU A 339 3.84 9.54 3.32
CA LEU A 339 4.95 9.96 4.18
C LEU A 339 5.26 11.47 4.08
N GLU A 340 5.06 12.08 2.91
CA GLU A 340 5.19 13.52 2.66
C GLU A 340 3.88 14.32 2.84
N GLU A 341 2.70 13.69 2.88
CA GLU A 341 1.39 14.21 3.28
C GLU A 341 1.25 14.09 4.79
N VAL A 342 1.90 13.15 5.47
CA VAL A 342 2.24 13.31 6.89
C VAL A 342 3.12 14.55 7.04
N SER A 343 4.14 14.77 6.20
CA SER A 343 4.93 16.03 6.20
C SER A 343 4.12 17.29 5.78
N LYS A 344 3.10 17.18 4.91
CA LYS A 344 2.26 18.30 4.44
C LYS A 344 1.10 18.60 5.39
N CYS A 345 0.50 17.59 6.02
CA CYS A 345 -0.34 17.71 7.20
C CYS A 345 0.46 18.36 8.33
N ILE A 346 1.73 18.02 8.51
CA ILE A 346 2.65 18.69 9.45
C ILE A 346 2.97 20.14 9.01
N LYS A 347 3.00 20.46 7.70
CA LYS A 347 3.15 21.86 7.24
C LYS A 347 1.91 22.72 7.48
N GLY A 348 0.71 22.12 7.50
CA GLY A 348 -0.54 22.78 7.88
C GLY A 348 -0.75 22.87 9.39
N LEU A 349 -0.26 21.88 10.14
CA LEU A 349 -0.29 21.85 11.60
C LEU A 349 0.91 22.60 12.17
N ARG A 350 0.67 23.79 12.74
CA ARG A 350 1.66 24.46 13.61
C ARG A 350 1.97 23.69 14.92
N THR A 351 1.60 22.40 15.01
CA THR A 351 1.74 21.57 16.21
C THR A 351 3.14 21.00 16.34
N GLY A 352 3.72 20.99 17.54
CA GLY A 352 5.05 20.43 17.79
C GLY A 352 6.24 21.39 17.62
N LYS A 353 6.01 22.66 17.22
CA LYS A 353 7.07 23.70 17.20
C LYS A 353 7.68 23.95 18.56
N TRP A 354 6.91 23.75 19.64
CA TRP A 354 7.42 23.89 21.00
C TRP A 354 8.59 22.94 21.26
N LEU A 355 8.60 21.75 20.67
CA LEU A 355 9.70 20.80 20.82
C LEU A 355 10.94 21.32 20.10
N LEU A 356 10.77 21.79 18.87
CA LEU A 356 11.88 22.40 18.13
C LEU A 356 12.42 23.66 18.83
N ASN A 357 11.60 24.40 19.56
CA ASN A 357 12.03 25.58 20.32
C ASN A 357 12.51 25.27 21.74
N SER A 358 12.46 24.01 22.17
CA SER A 358 12.88 23.61 23.52
C SER A 358 14.38 23.76 23.70
N THR A 359 14.81 24.05 24.92
CA THR A 359 16.23 24.17 25.28
C THR A 359 16.97 22.86 25.07
N GLU A 360 16.33 21.74 25.38
CA GLU A 360 16.84 20.38 25.27
C GLU A 360 17.10 20.01 23.80
N TYR A 361 16.13 20.28 22.91
CA TYR A 361 16.29 20.03 21.48
C TYR A 361 17.34 20.93 20.85
N GLN A 362 17.34 22.23 21.17
CA GLN A 362 18.33 23.16 20.63
C GLN A 362 19.75 22.82 21.10
N TYR A 363 19.91 22.40 22.36
CA TYR A 363 21.18 21.91 22.88
C TYR A 363 21.64 20.63 22.17
N TRP A 364 20.74 19.66 22.00
CA TRP A 364 21.00 18.43 21.24
C TRP A 364 21.37 18.71 19.79
N LEU A 365 20.68 19.65 19.13
CA LEU A 365 20.96 20.02 17.74
C LEU A 365 22.32 20.73 17.60
N ALA A 366 22.67 21.61 18.55
CA ALA A 366 23.89 22.40 18.49
C ALA A 366 25.15 21.59 18.86
N THR A 367 25.03 20.62 19.75
CA THR A 367 26.19 19.94 20.35
C THR A 367 26.34 18.52 19.80
N GLU A 368 27.56 18.12 19.45
CA GLU A 368 27.84 16.76 18.97
C GLU A 368 27.79 15.73 20.11
N LYS A 369 27.62 14.44 19.75
CA LYS A 369 27.59 13.31 20.69
C LYS A 369 26.55 13.45 21.80
N GLN A 370 25.40 14.04 21.49
CA GLN A 370 24.29 14.17 22.45
C GLN A 370 23.20 13.15 22.18
N THR A 371 22.56 12.72 23.27
CA THR A 371 21.37 11.88 23.24
C THR A 371 20.22 12.63 23.89
N LEU A 372 19.07 12.68 23.23
CA LEU A 372 17.84 13.27 23.76
C LEU A 372 16.78 12.17 23.88
N PHE A 373 16.33 11.92 25.10
CA PHE A 373 15.25 10.97 25.36
C PHE A 373 13.91 11.70 25.45
N CYS A 374 12.88 11.18 24.80
CA CYS A 374 11.58 11.82 24.73
C CYS A 374 10.46 10.85 25.19
N PRO A 375 10.27 10.68 26.51
CA PRO A 375 9.22 9.84 27.03
C PRO A 375 7.86 10.51 26.87
N GLY A 376 6.79 9.73 26.68
CA GLY A 376 5.45 10.29 26.64
C GLY A 376 4.35 9.26 26.81
N ILE A 377 3.18 9.71 27.24
CA ILE A 377 2.01 8.83 27.40
C ILE A 377 1.53 8.26 26.04
N PRO A 378 0.83 7.12 26.02
CA PRO A 378 0.16 6.65 24.81
C PRO A 378 -0.74 7.73 24.20
N GLY A 379 -0.73 7.89 22.88
CA GLY A 379 -1.56 8.88 22.21
C GLY A 379 -1.11 10.35 22.33
N ALA A 380 0.02 10.65 22.98
CA ALA A 380 0.56 12.02 23.12
C ALA A 380 1.10 12.64 21.82
N GLY A 381 1.32 11.85 20.77
CA GLY A 381 1.86 12.33 19.50
C GLY A 381 3.34 12.09 19.25
N LYS A 382 3.98 11.14 19.98
CA LYS A 382 5.41 10.78 19.83
C LYS A 382 5.88 10.65 18.38
N THR A 383 5.24 9.79 17.59
CA THR A 383 5.54 9.60 16.15
C THR A 383 5.44 10.88 15.34
N VAL A 384 4.44 11.73 15.62
CA VAL A 384 4.23 12.99 14.90
C VAL A 384 5.37 13.97 15.21
N LEU A 385 5.82 14.01 16.48
CA LEU A 385 6.96 14.82 16.88
C LEU A 385 8.28 14.28 16.32
N THR A 386 8.47 12.96 16.27
CA THR A 386 9.62 12.34 15.61
C THR A 386 9.68 12.73 14.12
N SER A 387 8.55 12.67 13.41
CA SER A 387 8.46 13.15 12.02
C SER A 387 8.73 14.65 11.90
N THR A 388 8.32 15.46 12.89
CA THR A 388 8.59 16.90 12.93
C THR A 388 10.10 17.18 13.06
N ILE A 389 10.78 16.43 13.93
CA ILE A 389 12.24 16.50 14.12
C ILE A 389 12.96 16.10 12.83
N ILE A 390 12.58 14.97 12.23
CA ILE A 390 13.17 14.50 10.96
C ILE A 390 12.98 15.56 9.86
N GLY A 391 11.80 16.17 9.79
CA GLY A 391 11.51 17.27 8.87
C GLY A 391 12.42 18.49 9.07
N ASP A 392 12.66 18.90 10.33
CA ASP A 392 13.59 20.00 10.66
C ASP A 392 15.04 19.66 10.29
N LEU A 393 15.49 18.43 10.59
CA LEU A 393 16.83 17.96 10.22
C LEU A 393 17.06 17.99 8.71
N TYR A 394 16.13 17.45 7.92
CA TYR A 394 16.21 17.54 6.45
C TYR A 394 16.13 18.99 5.97
N SER A 395 15.31 19.84 6.58
CA SER A 395 15.24 21.26 6.19
C SER A 395 16.56 22.01 6.42
N ARG A 396 17.39 21.59 7.38
CA ARG A 396 18.65 22.26 7.73
C ARG A 396 19.88 21.65 7.06
N PHE A 397 19.89 20.33 6.90
CA PHE A 397 21.10 19.59 6.56
C PHE A 397 21.00 18.80 5.25
N ARG A 398 19.87 18.79 4.54
CA ARG A 398 19.71 18.01 3.29
C ARG A 398 20.74 18.34 2.21
N GLU A 399 21.20 19.59 2.13
CA GLU A 399 22.20 20.00 1.14
C GLU A 399 23.65 19.73 1.59
N LYS A 400 23.84 19.29 2.84
CA LYS A 400 25.16 18.99 3.41
C LYS A 400 25.47 17.51 3.26
N SER A 401 26.33 17.17 2.30
CA SER A 401 26.73 15.78 2.03
C SER A 401 27.56 15.14 3.15
N ASP A 402 28.14 15.94 4.04
CA ASP A 402 28.92 15.51 5.20
C ASP A 402 28.07 15.22 6.45
N VAL A 403 26.74 15.42 6.37
CA VAL A 403 25.81 15.13 7.46
C VAL A 403 24.89 13.96 7.10
N GLY A 404 24.90 12.91 7.94
CA GLY A 404 24.02 11.75 7.80
C GLY A 404 22.73 11.91 8.59
N ILE A 405 21.59 11.52 8.03
CA ILE A 405 20.31 11.47 8.74
C ILE A 405 19.71 10.08 8.52
N ALA A 406 19.39 9.38 9.60
CA ALA A 406 18.70 8.10 9.57
C ALA A 406 17.58 8.06 10.62
N TYR A 407 16.56 7.23 10.37
CA TYR A 407 15.46 7.08 11.31
C TYR A 407 14.82 5.69 11.27
N ILE A 408 14.19 5.31 12.38
CA ILE A 408 13.46 4.05 12.55
C ILE A 408 12.10 4.37 13.19
N TYR A 409 11.05 3.75 12.66
CA TYR A 409 9.73 3.74 13.30
C TYR A 409 9.43 2.34 13.85
N CYS A 410 9.59 2.14 15.16
CA CYS A 410 9.14 0.90 15.82
C CYS A 410 7.61 0.87 15.85
N SER A 411 7.04 -0.33 15.79
CA SER A 411 5.60 -0.58 15.74
C SER A 411 5.28 -1.96 16.31
N PHE A 412 4.37 -2.02 17.27
CA PHE A 412 3.98 -3.25 17.95
C PHE A 412 3.40 -4.31 17.00
N SER A 413 2.74 -3.91 15.90
CA SER A 413 2.18 -4.84 14.90
C SER A 413 3.26 -5.59 14.10
N ARG A 414 4.51 -5.14 14.19
CA ARG A 414 5.68 -5.72 13.50
C ARG A 414 6.69 -6.33 14.48
N ALA A 415 6.44 -6.29 15.79
CA ALA A 415 7.34 -6.82 16.82
C ALA A 415 7.65 -8.32 16.66
N ASP A 416 6.70 -9.11 16.11
CA ASP A 416 6.85 -10.55 15.84
C ASP A 416 7.25 -10.87 14.38
N THR A 417 7.49 -9.85 13.56
CA THR A 417 7.94 -9.98 12.16
C THR A 417 9.46 -9.93 12.06
N LYS A 418 10.06 -10.48 10.99
CA LYS A 418 11.52 -10.41 10.78
C LYS A 418 12.03 -8.95 10.65
N GLU A 419 11.17 -7.98 10.35
CA GLU A 419 11.51 -6.58 10.04
C GLU A 419 12.00 -5.75 11.23
N GLN A 420 11.70 -6.15 12.48
CA GLN A 420 12.14 -5.45 13.70
C GLN A 420 13.18 -6.22 14.51
N LYS A 421 13.85 -7.19 13.88
CA LYS A 421 15.06 -7.74 14.44
C LYS A 421 16.22 -6.74 14.29
N VAL A 422 17.18 -6.81 15.22
CA VAL A 422 18.30 -5.85 15.30
C VAL A 422 19.08 -5.77 13.99
N ASP A 423 19.33 -6.91 13.32
CA ASP A 423 19.99 -6.98 12.01
C ASP A 423 19.28 -6.17 10.92
N GLN A 424 17.95 -6.24 10.87
CA GLN A 424 17.17 -5.48 9.89
C GLN A 424 17.12 -3.99 10.21
N LEU A 425 17.08 -3.63 11.51
CA LEU A 425 17.15 -2.24 11.95
C LEU A 425 18.49 -1.60 11.57
N LEU A 426 19.61 -2.30 11.82
CA LEU A 426 20.94 -1.83 11.41
C LEU A 426 21.06 -1.74 9.88
N SER A 427 20.56 -2.75 9.16
CA SER A 427 20.52 -2.74 7.69
C SER A 427 19.73 -1.55 7.13
N SER A 428 18.64 -1.16 7.79
CA SER A 428 17.84 0.02 7.43
C SER A 428 18.62 1.32 7.61
N ILE A 429 19.33 1.47 8.74
CA ILE A 429 20.18 2.65 8.98
C ILE A 429 21.30 2.71 7.93
N ILE A 430 21.99 1.60 7.69
CA ILE A 430 23.05 1.47 6.68
C ILE A 430 22.52 1.92 5.31
N LYS A 431 21.34 1.41 4.91
CA LYS A 431 20.71 1.76 3.64
C LYS A 431 20.42 3.26 3.57
N GLN A 432 19.79 3.85 4.59
CA GLN A 432 19.43 5.27 4.61
C GLN A 432 20.65 6.19 4.50
N LEU A 433 21.71 5.91 5.25
CA LEU A 433 22.94 6.68 5.17
C LEU A 433 23.60 6.52 3.79
N SER A 434 23.63 5.31 3.25
CA SER A 434 24.32 5.04 1.98
C SER A 434 23.58 5.55 0.73
N GLN A 435 22.27 5.80 0.83
CA GLN A 435 21.43 6.16 -0.32
C GLN A 435 21.76 7.51 -0.95
N ASN A 436 22.32 8.45 -0.18
CA ASN A 436 22.58 9.81 -0.67
C ASN A 436 23.95 9.98 -1.33
N TRP A 437 24.73 8.89 -1.43
CA TRP A 437 26.05 8.92 -2.07
C TRP A 437 25.94 8.66 -3.57
N GLY A 438 26.59 9.50 -4.38
CA GLY A 438 26.64 9.33 -5.84
C GLY A 438 27.36 8.04 -6.28
N ALA A 439 28.17 7.44 -5.40
CA ALA A 439 28.74 6.12 -5.58
C ALA A 439 28.67 5.35 -4.25
N LEU A 440 28.28 4.06 -4.32
CA LEU A 440 28.23 3.21 -3.12
C LEU A 440 29.60 3.15 -2.43
N PRO A 441 29.68 3.29 -1.09
CA PRO A 441 30.91 3.04 -0.33
C PRO A 441 31.50 1.64 -0.60
N GLU A 442 32.83 1.53 -0.66
CA GLU A 442 33.51 0.26 -0.95
C GLU A 442 33.19 -0.83 0.08
N VAL A 443 33.05 -0.48 1.36
CA VAL A 443 32.67 -1.41 2.42
C VAL A 443 31.36 -2.17 2.11
N ILE A 444 30.39 -1.50 1.46
CA ILE A 444 29.11 -2.12 1.08
C ILE A 444 29.26 -2.97 -0.17
N LYS A 445 30.10 -2.54 -1.12
CA LYS A 445 30.39 -3.33 -2.33
C LYS A 445 31.09 -4.65 -1.97
N GLU A 446 32.03 -4.60 -1.04
CA GLU A 446 32.73 -5.78 -0.52
C GLU A 446 31.77 -6.71 0.22
N LEU A 447 30.97 -6.18 1.15
CA LEU A 447 29.96 -6.95 1.87
C LEU A 447 29.00 -7.66 0.90
N ARG A 448 28.48 -6.94 -0.09
CA ARG A 448 27.61 -7.52 -1.12
C ARG A 448 28.31 -8.63 -1.89
N LYS A 449 29.54 -8.42 -2.34
CA LYS A 449 30.29 -9.41 -3.13
C LYS A 449 30.52 -10.71 -2.35
N THR A 450 30.81 -10.62 -1.05
CA THR A 450 30.99 -11.78 -0.16
C THR A 450 29.68 -12.59 -0.06
N HIS A 451 28.57 -11.93 0.29
CA HIS A 451 27.30 -12.61 0.49
C HIS A 451 26.61 -13.05 -0.81
N GLU A 452 26.87 -12.39 -1.94
CA GLU A 452 26.42 -12.84 -3.27
C GLU A 452 27.10 -14.15 -3.69
N LYS A 453 28.37 -14.33 -3.33
CA LYS A 453 29.12 -15.58 -3.57
C LYS A 453 28.64 -16.71 -2.65
N GLU A 454 28.36 -16.40 -1.40
CA GLU A 454 28.00 -17.38 -0.36
C GLU A 454 26.50 -17.70 -0.30
N ARG A 455 25.66 -16.88 -0.97
CA ARG A 455 24.19 -16.94 -0.90
C ARG A 455 23.67 -16.89 0.54
N SER A 456 24.24 -15.99 1.34
CA SER A 456 23.96 -15.81 2.76
C SER A 456 23.52 -14.38 3.07
N GLU A 457 22.94 -14.15 4.26
CA GLU A 457 22.66 -12.79 4.78
C GLU A 457 23.82 -12.34 5.70
N PRO A 458 24.13 -11.03 5.76
CA PRO A 458 25.10 -10.50 6.69
C PRO A 458 24.71 -10.79 8.14
N SER A 459 25.70 -11.19 8.94
CA SER A 459 25.55 -11.35 10.38
C SER A 459 25.42 -9.99 11.07
N LEU A 460 24.91 -9.99 12.31
CA LEU A 460 24.79 -8.78 13.13
C LEU A 460 26.17 -8.09 13.29
N ALA A 461 27.23 -8.85 13.51
CA ALA A 461 28.58 -8.31 13.67
C ALA A 461 29.09 -7.61 12.40
N GLU A 462 28.84 -8.21 11.22
CA GLU A 462 29.21 -7.61 9.93
C GLU A 462 28.41 -6.33 9.67
N LEU A 463 27.14 -6.30 10.05
CA LEU A 463 26.30 -5.11 9.94
C LEU A 463 26.75 -4.00 10.89
N SER A 464 27.06 -4.31 12.14
CA SER A 464 27.61 -3.33 13.10
C SER A 464 28.92 -2.73 12.60
N GLU A 465 29.83 -3.55 12.07
CA GLU A 465 31.11 -3.08 11.53
C GLU A 465 30.95 -2.24 10.26
N THR A 466 30.01 -2.65 9.39
CA THR A 466 29.67 -1.88 8.19
C THR A 466 29.06 -0.53 8.58
N LEU A 467 28.19 -0.50 9.59
CA LEU A 467 27.59 0.74 10.08
C LEU A 467 28.64 1.68 10.68
N ARG A 468 29.59 1.19 11.48
CA ARG A 468 30.74 1.96 11.96
C ARG A 468 31.49 2.61 10.79
N SER A 469 31.83 1.79 9.80
CA SER A 469 32.56 2.24 8.61
C SER A 469 31.81 3.33 7.84
N ILE A 470 30.49 3.22 7.71
CA ILE A 470 29.66 4.21 6.99
C ILE A 470 29.53 5.50 7.80
N VAL A 471 29.27 5.39 9.11
CA VAL A 471 29.15 6.56 9.99
C VAL A 471 30.45 7.36 10.02
N ALA A 472 31.61 6.68 9.97
CA ALA A 472 32.92 7.32 9.89
C ALA A 472 33.12 8.20 8.64
N LEU A 473 32.32 8.01 7.59
CA LEU A 473 32.37 8.82 6.37
C LEU A 473 31.68 10.18 6.53
N TYR A 474 30.90 10.36 7.60
CA TYR A 474 30.19 11.60 7.89
C TYR A 474 30.93 12.42 8.94
N ALA A 475 30.88 13.75 8.80
CA ALA A 475 31.31 14.65 9.86
C ALA A 475 30.38 14.57 11.06
N ARG A 476 29.07 14.36 10.82
CA ARG A 476 28.06 14.22 11.87
C ARG A 476 26.89 13.36 11.41
N VAL A 477 26.33 12.54 12.29
CA VAL A 477 25.15 11.72 11.99
C VAL A 477 24.04 11.95 13.00
N PHE A 478 22.80 12.10 12.52
CA PHE A 478 21.59 12.15 13.33
C PHE A 478 20.80 10.86 13.16
N ILE A 479 20.48 10.18 14.27
CA ILE A 479 19.66 8.96 14.26
C ILE A 479 18.43 9.16 15.16
N ALA A 480 17.24 9.01 14.58
CA ALA A 480 15.97 9.10 15.30
C ALA A 480 15.28 7.74 15.40
N ILE A 481 14.98 7.26 16.62
CA ILE A 481 14.24 6.01 16.84
C ILE A 481 12.90 6.31 17.51
N ASP A 482 11.81 6.14 16.77
CA ASP A 482 10.45 6.31 17.29
C ASP A 482 9.95 5.05 18.00
N ALA A 483 9.27 5.25 19.13
CA ALA A 483 8.56 4.23 19.89
C ALA A 483 9.43 3.02 20.27
N LEU A 484 10.60 3.25 20.87
CA LEU A 484 11.57 2.22 21.25
C LEU A 484 10.96 1.05 22.04
N ASP A 485 9.92 1.31 22.85
CA ASP A 485 9.18 0.29 23.60
C ASP A 485 8.37 -0.68 22.72
N GLU A 486 8.13 -0.33 21.47
CA GLU A 486 7.37 -1.13 20.51
C GLU A 486 8.27 -2.02 19.65
N CYS A 487 9.60 -1.99 19.87
CA CYS A 487 10.54 -2.90 19.25
C CYS A 487 10.52 -4.26 19.99
N GLY A 488 10.27 -5.36 19.26
CA GLY A 488 9.91 -6.66 19.86
C GLY A 488 10.94 -7.29 20.81
N GLY A 489 10.47 -7.82 21.94
CA GLY A 489 11.27 -8.62 22.90
C GLY A 489 12.44 -7.85 23.53
N MET A 490 13.63 -8.50 23.59
CA MET A 490 14.89 -7.90 24.08
C MET A 490 15.61 -7.02 23.04
N SER A 491 15.01 -6.79 21.86
CA SER A 491 15.68 -6.12 20.74
C SER A 491 15.96 -4.64 20.99
N TRP A 492 15.12 -3.97 21.79
CA TRP A 492 15.32 -2.55 22.14
C TRP A 492 16.60 -2.34 22.98
N ALA A 493 16.95 -3.29 23.85
CA ALA A 493 18.17 -3.18 24.66
C ALA A 493 19.42 -3.35 23.80
N ARG A 494 19.38 -4.30 22.85
CA ARG A 494 20.48 -4.56 21.92
C ARG A 494 20.70 -3.41 20.93
N ILE A 495 19.65 -2.86 20.33
CA ILE A 495 19.80 -1.70 19.46
C ILE A 495 20.34 -0.50 20.24
N LEU A 496 19.92 -0.32 21.50
CA LEU A 496 20.41 0.75 22.35
C LEU A 496 21.91 0.61 22.67
N GLU A 497 22.36 -0.61 22.98
CA GLU A 497 23.79 -0.94 23.14
C GLU A 497 24.59 -0.56 21.88
N GLU A 498 24.15 -1.02 20.71
CA GLU A 498 24.83 -0.70 19.43
C GLU A 498 24.87 0.81 19.14
N MET A 499 23.79 1.54 19.40
CA MET A 499 23.74 2.99 19.16
C MET A 499 24.67 3.76 20.10
N PHE A 500 24.73 3.38 21.38
CA PHE A 500 25.63 4.00 22.34
C PHE A 500 27.09 3.68 22.05
N ASP A 501 27.40 2.44 21.70
CA ASP A 501 28.74 2.04 21.28
C ASP A 501 29.21 2.88 20.09
N LEU A 502 28.36 3.06 19.07
CA LEU A 502 28.65 3.92 17.92
C LEU A 502 28.92 5.38 18.29
N GLN A 503 28.20 5.91 19.29
CA GLN A 503 28.36 7.29 19.76
C GLN A 503 29.68 7.52 20.52
N THR A 504 30.27 6.48 21.11
CA THR A 504 31.59 6.59 21.76
C THR A 504 32.67 6.96 20.75
N GLU A 505 32.64 6.33 19.57
CA GLU A 505 33.65 6.45 18.52
C GLU A 505 33.39 7.62 17.56
N HIS A 506 32.12 7.92 17.25
CA HIS A 506 31.75 8.87 16.19
C HIS A 506 30.84 10.02 16.66
N SER A 507 30.80 11.13 15.91
CA SER A 507 29.93 12.28 16.20
C SER A 507 28.47 11.99 15.84
N ILE A 508 27.80 11.21 16.69
CA ILE A 508 26.40 10.79 16.51
C ILE A 508 25.48 11.49 17.50
N ASN A 509 24.41 12.06 16.99
CA ASN A 509 23.33 12.63 17.77
C ASN A 509 22.12 11.68 17.73
N LEU A 510 21.72 11.19 18.90
CA LEU A 510 20.65 10.21 19.05
C LEU A 510 19.39 10.90 19.59
N ILE A 511 18.23 10.60 19.02
CA ILE A 511 16.95 10.96 19.63
C ILE A 511 16.04 9.74 19.67
N MET A 512 15.45 9.48 20.83
CA MET A 512 14.62 8.29 21.03
C MET A 512 13.32 8.65 21.72
N THR A 513 12.20 8.14 21.21
CA THR A 513 10.90 8.29 21.85
C THR A 513 10.44 6.97 22.46
N SER A 514 9.78 7.02 23.61
CA SER A 514 9.22 5.82 24.25
C SER A 514 8.08 6.14 25.22
N ARG A 515 7.39 5.13 25.74
CA ARG A 515 6.54 5.25 26.94
C ARG A 515 7.40 5.36 28.21
N PHE A 516 6.76 5.72 29.32
CA PHE A 516 7.35 5.70 30.65
C PHE A 516 7.51 4.25 31.16
N ILE A 517 8.39 3.47 30.53
CA ILE A 517 8.74 2.12 30.97
C ILE A 517 9.97 2.21 31.89
N PRO A 518 9.90 1.78 33.15
CA PRO A 518 11.00 1.94 34.12
C PRO A 518 12.35 1.45 33.61
N ASP A 519 12.39 0.28 32.95
CA ASP A 519 13.63 -0.31 32.43
C ASP A 519 14.27 0.53 31.31
N ILE A 520 13.45 1.19 30.48
CA ILE A 520 13.91 2.08 29.42
C ILE A 520 14.35 3.41 30.03
N VAL A 521 13.50 4.03 30.86
CA VAL A 521 13.78 5.32 31.50
C VAL A 521 15.09 5.27 32.28
N LYS A 522 15.35 4.18 33.01
CA LYS A 522 16.59 3.96 33.75
C LYS A 522 17.85 4.04 32.89
N LYS A 523 17.77 3.65 31.61
CA LYS A 523 18.90 3.75 30.66
C LYS A 523 19.18 5.17 30.20
N PHE A 524 18.25 6.10 30.45
CA PHE A 524 18.35 7.50 30.02
C PHE A 524 18.48 8.50 31.18
N GLU A 525 18.71 8.04 32.42
CA GLU A 525 18.78 8.91 33.61
C GLU A 525 19.87 10.00 33.51
N ASP A 526 20.99 9.68 32.87
CA ASP A 526 22.12 10.61 32.70
C ASP A 526 21.98 11.54 31.48
N PHE A 527 20.91 11.41 30.69
CA PHE A 527 20.71 12.14 29.44
C PHE A 527 19.58 13.17 29.55
N PRO A 528 19.65 14.28 28.79
CA PRO A 528 18.53 15.21 28.65
C PRO A 528 17.25 14.47 28.26
N SER A 529 16.17 14.74 28.99
CA SER A 529 14.85 14.15 28.76
C SER A 529 13.81 15.23 28.54
N LEU A 530 12.99 15.08 27.49
CA LEU A 530 11.91 16.00 27.16
C LEU A 530 10.59 15.25 27.03
N GLU A 531 9.69 15.44 28.00
CA GLU A 531 8.39 14.78 27.96
C GLU A 531 7.55 15.22 26.75
N ILE A 532 7.11 14.24 25.98
CA ILE A 532 6.14 14.39 24.90
C ILE A 532 4.73 14.31 25.49
N ARG A 533 4.09 15.48 25.56
CA ARG A 533 2.70 15.66 25.93
C ARG A 533 2.03 16.61 24.96
N ALA A 534 0.77 16.35 24.60
CA ALA A 534 0.00 17.28 23.78
C ALA A 534 -0.25 18.57 24.58
N ARG A 535 0.36 19.67 24.16
CA ARG A 535 0.13 20.97 24.81
C ARG A 535 -1.24 21.50 24.41
N ASN A 536 -1.87 22.25 25.31
CA ASN A 536 -3.18 22.87 25.05
C ASN A 536 -3.16 23.67 23.74
N GLU A 537 -2.12 24.47 23.51
CA GLU A 537 -1.94 25.23 22.26
C GLU A 537 -1.94 24.35 21.00
N ASP A 538 -1.36 23.16 21.04
CA ASP A 538 -1.32 22.25 19.89
C ASP A 538 -2.71 21.63 19.63
N ILE A 539 -3.42 21.26 20.69
CA ILE A 539 -4.80 20.74 20.59
C ILE A 539 -5.74 21.84 20.07
N GLU A 540 -5.57 23.07 20.57
CA GLU A 540 -6.32 24.23 20.12
C GLU A 540 -6.09 24.54 18.63
N ASN A 541 -4.83 24.48 18.17
CA ASN A 541 -4.48 24.67 16.77
C ASN A 541 -5.06 23.56 15.89
N TYR A 542 -5.01 22.31 16.37
CA TYR A 542 -5.65 21.17 15.71
C TYR A 542 -7.15 21.37 15.54
N LEU A 543 -7.85 21.76 16.61
CA LEU A 543 -9.28 22.05 16.57
C LEU A 543 -9.60 23.24 15.65
N GLY A 544 -8.74 24.26 15.63
CA GLY A 544 -8.81 25.37 14.68
C GLY A 544 -8.82 24.88 13.22
N GLY A 545 -7.91 23.97 12.88
CA GLY A 545 -7.83 23.34 11.55
C GLY A 545 -9.01 22.40 11.23
N CYS A 546 -9.68 21.87 12.26
CA CYS A 546 -10.94 21.15 12.05
C CYS A 546 -12.11 22.11 11.79
N PHE A 547 -12.11 23.30 12.39
CA PHE A 547 -13.17 24.29 12.20
C PHE A 547 -13.09 25.07 10.89
N ASP A 548 -11.90 25.21 10.31
CA ASP A 548 -11.69 25.94 9.06
C ASP A 548 -11.82 25.06 7.79
N GLY A 549 -12.05 23.77 7.96
CA GLY A 549 -12.19 22.80 6.86
C GLY A 549 -10.88 22.44 6.17
N SER A 550 -9.73 22.81 6.75
CA SER A 550 -8.40 22.44 6.23
C SER A 550 -8.03 20.97 6.48
N GLN A 551 -8.73 20.31 7.41
CA GLN A 551 -8.61 18.87 7.66
C GLN A 551 -9.79 18.11 7.04
N THR A 552 -9.52 17.33 5.99
CA THR A 552 -10.51 16.76 5.05
C THR A 552 -11.27 15.51 5.52
N GLU A 553 -11.11 15.07 6.78
CA GLU A 553 -11.74 13.81 7.25
C GLU A 553 -12.77 13.99 8.39
N LEU A 554 -12.87 15.16 9.01
CA LEU A 554 -13.76 15.39 10.17
C LEU A 554 -14.58 16.67 9.97
N GLU A 555 -15.81 16.54 9.47
CA GLU A 555 -16.72 17.67 9.27
C GLU A 555 -17.50 17.99 10.56
N PHE A 556 -17.14 19.10 11.22
CA PHE A 556 -18.02 19.69 12.23
C PHE A 556 -19.32 20.18 11.58
N SER A 557 -20.45 19.97 12.25
CA SER A 557 -21.75 20.42 11.72
C SER A 557 -21.80 21.94 11.57
N SER A 558 -22.64 22.41 10.64
CA SER A 558 -22.88 23.85 10.39
C SER A 558 -23.33 24.61 11.65
N VAL A 559 -23.83 23.92 12.67
CA VAL A 559 -24.20 24.50 13.97
C VAL A 559 -22.97 24.90 14.79
N ILE A 560 -21.92 24.08 14.80
CA ILE A 560 -20.66 24.36 15.50
C ILE A 560 -19.87 25.41 14.70
N LEU A 561 -19.87 25.28 13.37
CA LEU A 561 -19.21 26.25 12.48
C LEU A 561 -19.92 27.61 12.48
N GLY A 562 -21.25 27.65 12.55
CA GLY A 562 -22.03 28.88 12.51
C GLY A 562 -22.12 29.65 13.83
N ASN A 563 -21.65 29.09 14.95
CA ASN A 563 -21.80 29.69 16.27
C ASN A 563 -20.47 29.79 17.03
N GLN A 564 -19.97 31.01 17.18
CA GLN A 564 -18.69 31.28 17.83
C GLN A 564 -18.64 30.83 19.30
N ASN A 565 -19.72 31.03 20.06
CA ASN A 565 -19.75 30.63 21.48
C ASN A 565 -19.65 29.11 21.64
N ILE A 566 -20.36 28.36 20.80
CA ILE A 566 -20.31 26.88 20.82
C ILE A 566 -18.93 26.40 20.40
N ARG A 567 -18.32 27.04 19.38
CA ARG A 567 -16.98 26.70 18.92
C ARG A 567 -15.92 26.88 20.01
N GLU A 568 -15.94 28.02 20.70
CA GLU A 568 -15.01 28.29 21.81
C GLU A 568 -15.27 27.37 23.00
N GLU A 569 -16.54 27.06 23.30
CA GLU A 569 -16.90 26.09 24.35
C GLU A 569 -16.41 24.67 24.01
N THR A 570 -16.61 24.21 22.76
CA THR A 570 -16.07 22.93 22.27
C THR A 570 -14.56 22.91 22.33
N LYS A 571 -13.90 23.98 21.89
CA LYS A 571 -12.44 24.11 21.91
C LYS A 571 -11.90 24.00 23.34
N ARG A 572 -12.49 24.73 24.29
CA ARG A 572 -12.13 24.69 25.70
C ARG A 572 -12.33 23.29 26.29
N VAL A 573 -13.52 22.70 26.14
CA VAL A 573 -13.84 21.40 26.72
C VAL A 573 -12.93 20.30 26.18
N ILE A 574 -12.69 20.24 24.87
CA ILE A 574 -11.79 19.20 24.34
C ILE A 574 -10.36 19.40 24.84
N THR A 575 -9.88 20.65 24.92
CA THR A 575 -8.53 20.97 25.38
C THR A 575 -8.31 20.63 26.85
N ASP A 576 -9.25 21.03 27.72
CA ASP A 576 -9.17 20.79 29.15
C ASP A 576 -9.22 19.29 29.49
N PHE A 577 -10.03 18.51 28.75
CA PHE A 577 -10.26 17.09 29.04
C PHE A 577 -9.38 16.13 28.24
N ALA A 578 -8.62 16.60 27.25
CA ALA A 578 -7.67 15.77 26.51
C ALA A 578 -6.46 15.32 27.38
N ASP A 579 -6.20 16.01 28.49
CA ASP A 579 -5.15 15.69 29.50
C ASP A 579 -3.76 15.41 28.91
N GLY A 580 -3.45 16.04 27.78
CA GLY A 580 -2.18 15.85 27.07
C GLY A 580 -2.10 14.62 26.17
N MET A 581 -3.23 13.95 25.92
CA MET A 581 -3.38 12.88 24.93
C MET A 581 -4.09 13.43 23.68
N PHE A 582 -3.35 13.57 22.59
CA PHE A 582 -3.88 14.05 21.32
C PHE A 582 -4.91 13.09 20.70
N LEU A 583 -4.75 11.78 20.94
CA LEU A 583 -5.73 10.77 20.53
C LEU A 583 -7.10 10.99 21.19
N LEU A 584 -7.12 11.41 22.45
CA LEU A 584 -8.36 11.68 23.17
C LEU A 584 -9.08 12.90 22.59
N ALA A 585 -8.32 13.94 22.22
CA ALA A 585 -8.87 15.08 21.49
C ALA A 585 -9.53 14.66 20.16
N GLN A 586 -8.88 13.78 19.38
CA GLN A 586 -9.47 13.20 18.17
C GLN A 586 -10.77 12.43 18.43
N LEU A 587 -10.78 11.58 19.46
CA LEU A 587 -11.97 10.81 19.83
C LEU A 587 -13.13 11.74 20.25
N TYR A 588 -12.84 12.81 21.00
CA TYR A 588 -13.85 13.80 21.35
C TYR A 588 -14.39 14.55 20.14
N VAL A 589 -13.57 14.90 19.16
CA VAL A 589 -14.05 15.51 17.90
C VAL A 589 -15.09 14.60 17.22
N ARG A 590 -14.85 13.29 17.17
CA ARG A 590 -15.79 12.32 16.58
C ARG A 590 -17.14 12.25 17.30
N THR A 591 -17.21 12.59 18.60
CA THR A 591 -18.50 12.60 19.33
C THR A 591 -19.50 13.63 18.79
N PHE A 592 -19.00 14.61 18.04
CA PHE A 592 -19.82 15.65 17.39
C PHE A 592 -20.30 15.26 15.99
N GLU A 593 -19.85 14.12 15.44
CA GLU A 593 -20.33 13.61 14.15
C GLU A 593 -21.85 13.39 14.17
N GLY A 594 -22.53 13.88 13.13
CA GLY A 594 -23.99 13.78 13.01
C GLY A 594 -24.80 14.66 13.98
N LYS A 595 -24.16 15.44 14.87
CA LYS A 595 -24.88 16.34 15.80
C LYS A 595 -25.21 17.67 15.11
N VAL A 596 -26.41 17.74 14.52
CA VAL A 596 -26.88 18.89 13.72
C VAL A 596 -27.71 19.92 14.49
N THR A 597 -27.81 19.84 15.82
CA THR A 597 -28.54 20.82 16.64
C THR A 597 -27.75 21.25 17.87
N VAL A 598 -27.96 22.50 18.30
CA VAL A 598 -27.28 23.08 19.50
C VAL A 598 -27.53 22.22 20.74
N LYS A 599 -28.74 21.67 20.89
CA LYS A 599 -29.09 20.80 22.02
C LYS A 599 -28.22 19.54 22.04
N HIS A 600 -28.06 18.87 20.89
CA HIS A 600 -27.26 17.65 20.82
C HIS A 600 -25.76 17.90 20.98
N VAL A 601 -25.27 19.07 20.54
CA VAL A 601 -23.88 19.50 20.79
C VAL A 601 -23.63 19.75 22.27
N LYS A 602 -24.55 20.45 22.96
CA LYS A 602 -24.45 20.68 24.42
C LYS A 602 -24.53 19.39 25.23
N ILE A 603 -25.34 18.42 24.80
CA ILE A 603 -25.37 17.08 25.41
C ILE A 603 -24.02 16.39 25.24
N ALA A 604 -23.44 16.40 24.04
CA ALA A 604 -22.12 15.80 23.80
C ALA A 604 -21.01 16.47 24.62
N LEU A 605 -21.03 17.79 24.78
CA LEU A 605 -20.10 18.51 25.66
C LEU A 605 -20.23 18.09 27.12
N LYS A 606 -21.48 17.96 27.61
CA LYS A 606 -21.75 17.50 28.97
C LYS A 606 -21.29 16.06 29.19
N GLU A 607 -21.52 15.18 28.21
CA GLU A 607 -21.02 13.80 28.26
C GLU A 607 -19.49 13.75 28.37
N ILE A 608 -18.75 14.59 27.64
CA ILE A 608 -17.28 14.65 27.75
C ILE A 608 -16.85 15.06 29.16
N GLN A 609 -17.52 16.07 29.73
CA GLN A 609 -17.24 16.55 31.09
C GLN A 609 -17.56 15.50 32.17
N GLU A 610 -18.66 14.77 32.00
CA GLU A 610 -19.11 13.72 32.94
C GLU A 610 -18.22 12.46 32.85
N ARG A 611 -17.72 12.11 31.65
CA ARG A 611 -16.85 10.93 31.44
C ARG A 611 -15.55 10.94 32.24
N GLN A 612 -15.00 12.11 32.60
CA GLN A 612 -13.84 12.18 33.52
C GLN A 612 -14.22 12.31 35.00
N GLN A 613 -15.40 12.81 35.36
CA GLN A 613 -15.83 12.84 36.77
C GLN A 613 -16.14 11.44 37.34
N VAL A 614 -16.42 10.44 36.49
CA VAL A 614 -16.60 9.04 36.91
C VAL A 614 -15.25 8.32 37.17
N SER A 615 -14.11 8.97 36.88
CA SER A 615 -12.77 8.42 37.16
C SER A 615 -12.34 8.53 38.63
N THR A 616 -13.12 9.16 39.49
CA THR A 616 -12.97 9.10 40.95
C THR A 616 -13.93 8.06 41.54
N GLU A 617 -13.38 6.89 41.87
CA GLU A 617 -13.91 5.87 42.80
C GLU A 617 -15.40 5.51 42.67
N THR A 618 -15.77 4.82 41.59
CA THR A 618 -17.03 4.05 41.51
C THR A 618 -16.78 2.64 40.98
N GLU A 619 -17.71 1.69 41.22
CA GLU A 619 -17.67 0.29 40.74
C GLU A 619 -17.35 0.17 39.24
N PHE A 620 -17.78 1.13 38.43
CA PHE A 620 -17.48 1.22 37.00
C PHE A 620 -15.98 1.36 36.69
N SER A 621 -15.21 2.03 37.55
CA SER A 621 -13.74 2.11 37.44
C SER A 621 -13.08 0.74 37.66
N GLN A 622 -13.65 -0.10 38.53
CA GLN A 622 -13.11 -1.42 38.81
C GLN A 622 -13.38 -2.40 37.66
N VAL A 623 -14.57 -2.36 37.06
CA VAL A 623 -14.89 -3.16 35.87
C VAL A 623 -14.00 -2.76 34.69
N ALA A 624 -13.77 -1.45 34.47
CA ALA A 624 -12.85 -0.97 33.43
C ALA A 624 -11.42 -1.47 33.66
N LYS A 625 -10.91 -1.37 34.89
CA LYS A 625 -9.58 -1.85 35.28
C LYS A 625 -9.45 -3.36 35.09
N ASN A 626 -10.43 -4.14 35.54
CA ASN A 626 -10.44 -5.59 35.40
C ASN A 626 -10.48 -6.00 33.91
N ALA A 627 -11.28 -5.31 33.09
CA ALA A 627 -11.36 -5.58 31.65
C ALA A 627 -10.02 -5.32 30.96
N LEU A 628 -9.38 -4.19 31.26
CA LEU A 628 -8.06 -3.85 30.73
C LEU A 628 -6.98 -4.80 31.23
N GLN A 629 -7.04 -5.25 32.49
CA GLN A 629 -6.10 -6.24 33.04
C GLN A 629 -6.22 -7.57 32.31
N TRP A 630 -7.43 -8.10 32.11
CA TRP A 630 -7.63 -9.33 31.36
C TRP A 630 -7.11 -9.23 29.93
N ILE A 631 -7.37 -8.11 29.25
CA ILE A 631 -6.89 -7.86 27.87
C ILE A 631 -5.35 -7.74 27.81
N VAL A 632 -4.72 -7.13 28.82
CA VAL A 632 -3.26 -6.89 28.83
C VAL A 632 -2.47 -8.13 29.27
N TYR A 633 -2.98 -8.89 30.24
CA TYR A 633 -2.28 -10.06 30.78
C TYR A 633 -2.65 -11.37 30.07
N SER A 634 -3.59 -11.35 29.11
CA SER A 634 -3.90 -12.54 28.32
C SER A 634 -2.76 -12.85 27.34
N ARG A 635 -2.36 -14.13 27.30
CA ARG A 635 -1.29 -14.62 26.39
C ARG A 635 -1.66 -14.53 24.90
N ARG A 636 -2.96 -14.41 24.60
CA ARG A 636 -3.54 -14.24 23.27
C ARG A 636 -4.69 -13.24 23.33
N PRO A 637 -5.12 -12.68 22.20
CA PRO A 637 -6.33 -11.87 22.16
C PRO A 637 -7.55 -12.67 22.64
N LEU A 638 -8.40 -12.04 23.45
CA LEU A 638 -9.61 -12.63 24.02
C LEU A 638 -10.79 -12.41 23.09
N ALA A 639 -11.68 -13.40 22.96
CA ALA A 639 -12.97 -13.21 22.33
C ALA A 639 -13.90 -12.36 23.21
N VAL A 640 -14.96 -11.79 22.63
CA VAL A 640 -15.96 -11.00 23.38
C VAL A 640 -16.54 -11.79 24.54
N LEU A 641 -16.99 -13.02 24.26
CA LEU A 641 -17.53 -13.92 25.27
C LEU A 641 -16.50 -14.32 26.34
N GLU A 642 -15.23 -14.51 25.95
CA GLU A 642 -14.17 -14.86 26.89
C GLU A 642 -13.91 -13.74 27.89
N LEU A 643 -13.93 -12.48 27.44
CA LEU A 643 -13.76 -11.33 28.32
C LEU A 643 -15.00 -11.13 29.22
N GLN A 644 -16.22 -11.27 28.68
CA GLN A 644 -17.44 -11.20 29.48
C GLN A 644 -17.46 -12.26 30.58
N HIS A 645 -17.07 -13.50 30.26
CA HIS A 645 -16.94 -14.56 31.23
C HIS A 645 -15.85 -14.27 32.27
N ALA A 646 -14.69 -13.77 31.85
CA ALA A 646 -13.61 -13.42 32.76
C ALA A 646 -13.98 -12.29 33.74
N LEU A 647 -14.86 -11.38 33.33
CA LEU A 647 -15.38 -10.31 34.16
C LEU A 647 -16.50 -10.75 35.12
N GLY A 648 -17.19 -11.86 34.82
CA GLY A 648 -18.25 -12.42 35.66
C GLY A 648 -17.77 -13.43 36.71
N ILE A 649 -16.45 -13.67 36.83
CA ILE A 649 -15.88 -14.58 37.84
C ILE A 649 -15.67 -13.83 39.16
N GLU A 650 -16.27 -14.34 40.23
CA GLU A 650 -16.03 -13.87 41.60
C GLU A 650 -15.02 -14.75 42.32
N VAL A 651 -14.08 -14.13 43.03
CA VAL A 651 -13.01 -14.84 43.74
C VAL A 651 -13.61 -15.49 45.00
N GLY A 652 -13.60 -16.82 45.03
CA GLY A 652 -14.08 -17.62 46.17
C GLY A 652 -15.39 -18.37 45.94
N GLU A 653 -15.98 -18.26 44.74
CA GLU A 653 -17.11 -19.07 44.33
C GLU A 653 -16.67 -20.25 43.45
N ASP A 654 -17.30 -21.40 43.67
CA ASP A 654 -16.95 -22.67 43.00
C ASP A 654 -17.74 -22.89 41.69
N GLU A 655 -18.77 -22.08 41.44
CA GLU A 655 -19.65 -22.16 40.27
C GLU A 655 -19.79 -20.80 39.58
N MET A 656 -19.94 -20.80 38.25
CA MET A 656 -20.08 -19.58 37.48
C MET A 656 -21.52 -19.07 37.52
N ASN A 657 -21.75 -17.91 38.15
CA ASN A 657 -23.07 -17.27 38.12
C ASN A 657 -23.29 -16.51 36.80
N HIS A 658 -24.22 -17.00 35.98
CA HIS A 658 -24.57 -16.36 34.71
C HIS A 658 -25.20 -14.96 34.87
N GLU A 659 -25.72 -14.62 36.05
CA GLU A 659 -26.25 -13.28 36.35
C GLU A 659 -25.14 -12.23 36.54
N ASN A 660 -23.90 -12.66 36.77
CA ASN A 660 -22.74 -11.78 36.97
C ASN A 660 -22.01 -11.43 35.65
N ILE A 661 -22.44 -11.98 34.52
CA ILE A 661 -21.82 -11.72 33.21
C ILE A 661 -22.26 -10.33 32.71
N PRO A 662 -21.35 -9.35 32.57
CA PRO A 662 -21.73 -8.01 32.17
C PRO A 662 -22.08 -7.93 30.68
N ASN A 663 -23.00 -7.03 30.31
CA ASN A 663 -23.25 -6.71 28.92
C ASN A 663 -22.00 -6.06 28.30
N PHE A 664 -21.58 -6.58 27.15
CA PHE A 664 -20.37 -6.14 26.50
C PHE A 664 -20.44 -4.68 26.00
N GLU A 665 -21.61 -4.20 25.55
CA GLU A 665 -21.77 -2.80 25.13
C GLU A 665 -21.52 -1.84 26.30
N ASP A 666 -21.94 -2.23 27.51
CA ASP A 666 -21.67 -1.48 28.73
C ASP A 666 -20.18 -1.52 29.09
N VAL A 667 -19.50 -2.66 28.93
CA VAL A 667 -18.04 -2.78 29.16
C VAL A 667 -17.25 -1.88 28.20
N VAL A 668 -17.63 -1.81 26.92
CA VAL A 668 -16.98 -0.92 25.93
C VAL A 668 -17.24 0.55 26.27
N SER A 669 -18.47 0.87 26.66
CA SER A 669 -18.86 2.21 27.10
C SER A 669 -18.03 2.66 28.32
N ILE A 670 -17.92 1.79 29.32
CA ILE A 670 -17.15 1.99 30.56
C ILE A 670 -15.65 2.14 30.27
N CYS A 671 -15.11 1.41 29.30
CA CYS A 671 -13.70 1.48 28.90
C CYS A 671 -13.36 2.71 28.04
N ALA A 672 -14.32 3.61 27.77
CA ALA A 672 -14.12 4.91 27.12
C ALA A 672 -13.31 4.85 25.80
N GLY A 673 -13.48 3.80 25.00
CA GLY A 673 -12.76 3.61 23.74
C GLY A 673 -11.31 3.12 23.89
N LEU A 674 -10.88 2.70 25.07
CA LEU A 674 -9.61 1.98 25.24
C LEU A 674 -9.70 0.51 24.81
N VAL A 675 -10.93 0.02 24.60
CA VAL A 675 -11.24 -1.35 24.18
C VAL A 675 -12.10 -1.28 22.92
N VAL A 676 -11.70 -2.05 21.90
CA VAL A 676 -12.38 -2.12 20.59
C VAL A 676 -12.60 -3.57 20.25
N VAL A 677 -13.73 -3.86 19.59
CA VAL A 677 -14.00 -5.18 19.02
C VAL A 677 -13.72 -5.18 17.55
N ASP A 678 -12.87 -6.12 17.15
CA ASP A 678 -12.75 -6.54 15.76
C ASP A 678 -13.98 -7.40 15.43
N LYS A 679 -15.03 -6.76 14.89
CA LYS A 679 -16.33 -7.39 14.61
C LYS A 679 -16.25 -8.55 13.61
N GLU A 680 -15.20 -8.62 12.80
CA GLU A 680 -15.01 -9.71 11.83
C GLU A 680 -14.38 -10.96 12.48
N ARG A 681 -13.65 -10.79 13.58
CA ARG A 681 -12.92 -11.87 14.27
C ARG A 681 -13.46 -12.21 15.65
N ASP A 682 -14.44 -11.45 16.13
CA ASP A 682 -15.02 -11.52 17.49
C ASP A 682 -13.97 -11.37 18.61
N ILE A 683 -12.91 -10.62 18.34
CA ILE A 683 -11.77 -10.46 19.26
C ILE A 683 -11.81 -9.06 19.87
N VAL A 684 -11.67 -9.01 21.19
CA VAL A 684 -11.47 -7.80 21.97
C VAL A 684 -10.00 -7.42 21.95
N ARG A 685 -9.73 -6.17 21.56
CA ARG A 685 -8.38 -5.61 21.55
C ARG A 685 -8.37 -4.30 22.31
N ARG A 686 -7.24 -4.01 22.95
CA ARG A 686 -6.96 -2.65 23.38
C ARG A 686 -6.86 -1.77 22.13
N GLN A 687 -7.40 -0.56 22.16
CA GLN A 687 -7.16 0.41 21.10
C GLN A 687 -5.69 0.84 21.13
N THR A 688 -4.86 0.11 20.40
CA THR A 688 -3.51 0.50 19.99
C THR A 688 -3.53 0.71 18.49
N ARG A 689 -2.93 1.82 18.03
CA ARG A 689 -3.01 2.38 16.67
C ARG A 689 -3.07 1.30 15.57
N GLN A 690 -4.05 1.43 14.66
CA GLN A 690 -4.04 0.80 13.32
C GLN A 690 -2.99 1.47 12.45
#